data_AF-A0A9X4L4Q9-F1
#
_entry.id   AF-A0A9X4L4Q9-F1
#
_cell.length_a   1.000
_cell.length_b   1.000
_cell.length_c   1.000
_cell.angle_alpha   90.00
_cell.angle_beta   90.00
_cell.angle_gamma   90.00
#
_symmetry.space_group_name_H-M   'P 1'
#
loop_
_entity.id
_entity.type
_entity.pdbx_description
1 polymer ?
#
loop_
_entity_poly.entity_id
_entity_poly.type
_entity_poly.pdbx_seq_one_letter_code
_entity_poly.pdbx_strand_id
1 'polypeptide(L)'
;MKWMVRSAVLFLLMIAYVMLLTPGRQAAASDGVPYGTHTVPGTIQAEDFNSGSIRDAYFAHASSQVIRETAYRDVANVDLYSDGTNRYVVSSNDQAAGSSTAGYISEYLKYTFTVGASDAGWYDIVYSAKSGTSGKKGSITTLIDNVQKGATNKIDSTALQTYSLPMPVYLEAGTHVLTTEYSGPDPGTYVDWIRFDKRASAPSFPAPQRIADLIDNSETVIANVVVTADTTGVSDAAGAIQSALNLARQMGGGVVYLPSGTYRLDSGLTVPANVVLRGNWGNPLQETPQNGTILAVYSTTESAVTLSGANATVRDLSFWYPNQGAYSAGGFAPTSYPYTVYSEASSVNAYRLTFYNSFQGIYFDKGSAVNIQDIYGTFLFQGITLDGNYEYSYLTNLFMDSEIWANAPSAVINKPSAAQREQIAGYTNSYLFGIKLWKNDGLTMYGISINEANNGILIEQGPPSSNGSYGAMAKINANVRTDFVRAEVGEFINTDKVWQARPLFYAFAPVRKPANESNLINVKDAPYNAKGNGVADDGPAIQSALTAAGIAGGGTVFLPPGSYKVSGSLQVPTGVELTGSHGYVHAHNNLDTTVLLAYSGKDTTAPDSATAFLTLSQGAGIKGFSVYYPEQGFADGADPGVPADIRSRYPVKKYPYTVRAAGTDTWVKYVEIENGYNGIDYGTTAADRFVVSGTWINAANVAVNVGANTNGGWVEQVVVTYGTFFQSKHANSPHTYGFDAAKNYTLAHTDAFVFGNSTNVASFAADAFAVKTGLHTIAQSGGTGPQNLTLFLPSVDTSSGPNVLIEKGGSIHMVGLQAGVMPGQPYTKTGAGFTGTMNIYDSLRWGDTTTTVQQLGGTVNVYDKDEGVYAAVPITQGRTATASASAGSNGPERAVDGMRTSKWVSTTGTTHWLAVDLGSVQSLTRWVVKHASYNGESPAYNTRDFKLQKSVDGVNWTDLESIAGNTAGLTDRSISADARYVRLYITQGTQIGSDGYARIYDFEVYGSTNISLNRWASANAYNLASETPQKALDGDLASKWVAIAKTTNNDYWLQADLFAPVTVKRWVVIHPGAVSSSYDIYNARAYKLQASADGTTWTDIDSVSGNASAMTDRTIPAVTARYFRLVITEGTQSGYDGYARIQEFQLYN
;
A
#
# COMPACT_ATOMS: atom_id res chain seq x y z
N MET A 1 32.01 40.53 52.77
CA MET A 1 30.60 40.88 52.49
C MET A 1 30.33 42.32 52.00
N LYS A 2 31.34 43.21 51.87
CA LYS A 2 31.21 44.52 51.19
C LYS A 2 31.83 44.57 49.77
N TRP A 3 32.23 43.41 49.22
CA TRP A 3 32.83 43.29 47.88
C TRP A 3 31.91 42.63 46.83
N MET A 4 30.80 41.99 47.23
CA MET A 4 29.82 41.40 46.30
C MET A 4 28.68 42.34 45.87
N VAL A 5 28.56 43.53 46.48
CA VAL A 5 27.51 44.52 46.13
C VAL A 5 28.02 45.59 45.16
N ARG A 6 29.34 45.74 44.98
CA ARG A 6 29.92 46.73 44.05
C ARG A 6 30.10 46.23 42.62
N SER A 7 30.19 44.91 42.39
CA SER A 7 30.29 44.34 41.04
C SER A 7 28.92 44.16 40.36
N ALA A 8 27.82 44.12 41.12
CA ALA A 8 26.46 44.01 40.57
C ALA A 8 25.91 45.36 40.06
N VAL A 9 26.38 46.49 40.59
CA VAL A 9 25.91 47.84 40.17
C VAL A 9 26.71 48.39 38.98
N LEU A 10 27.97 47.95 38.78
CA LEU A 10 28.75 48.35 37.60
C LEU A 10 28.35 47.62 36.30
N PHE A 11 27.84 46.38 36.40
CA PHE A 11 27.42 45.59 35.23
C PHE A 11 26.06 46.05 34.67
N LEU A 12 25.18 46.57 35.54
CA LEU A 12 23.87 47.12 35.15
C LEU A 12 23.96 48.54 34.54
N LEU A 13 25.05 49.28 34.77
CA LEU A 13 25.27 50.60 34.16
C LEU A 13 26.03 50.56 32.81
N MET A 14 26.71 49.46 32.48
CA MET A 14 27.36 49.29 31.16
C MET A 14 26.40 48.85 30.04
N ILE A 15 25.25 48.27 30.37
CA ILE A 15 24.23 47.89 29.36
C ILE A 15 23.45 49.12 28.87
N ALA A 16 23.43 50.21 29.64
CA ALA A 16 22.71 51.44 29.27
C ALA A 16 23.52 52.41 28.38
N TYR A 17 24.83 52.21 28.18
CA TYR A 17 25.68 53.17 27.43
C TYR A 17 26.22 52.67 26.08
N VAL A 18 26.06 51.38 25.75
CA VAL A 18 26.42 50.82 24.43
C VAL A 18 25.26 50.93 23.42
N MET A 19 24.09 51.44 23.84
CA MET A 19 22.96 51.73 22.94
C MET A 19 22.97 53.14 22.31
N LEU A 20 24.04 53.93 22.44
CA LEU A 20 24.02 55.35 22.01
C LEU A 20 25.07 55.78 20.99
N LEU A 21 25.90 54.89 20.42
CA LEU A 21 26.88 55.27 19.39
C LEU A 21 27.07 54.24 18.26
N THR A 22 25.98 53.67 17.76
CA THR A 22 25.93 53.30 16.35
C THR A 22 24.96 54.27 15.68
N PRO A 23 25.29 54.91 14.55
CA PRO A 23 24.24 55.47 13.73
C PRO A 23 23.36 54.28 13.39
N GLY A 24 22.14 54.25 13.92
CA GLY A 24 21.13 53.34 13.42
C GLY A 24 21.15 53.55 11.91
N ARG A 25 21.54 52.53 11.15
CA ARG A 25 21.10 52.45 9.77
C ARG A 25 19.59 52.31 9.88
N GLN A 26 18.90 53.45 9.94
CA GLN A 26 17.60 53.54 9.33
C GLN A 26 17.83 53.11 7.89
N ALA A 27 17.51 51.86 7.59
CA ALA A 27 17.23 51.49 6.23
C ALA A 27 16.14 52.47 5.78
N ALA A 28 16.46 53.29 4.78
CA ALA A 28 15.47 54.11 4.16
C ALA A 28 14.40 53.16 3.63
N ALA A 29 13.17 53.26 4.15
CA ALA A 29 12.04 52.66 3.48
C ALA A 29 12.02 53.23 2.06
N SER A 30 12.08 52.37 1.05
CA SER A 30 11.76 52.78 -0.32
C SER A 30 10.36 53.39 -0.28
N ASP A 31 10.20 54.55 -0.88
CA ASP A 31 9.05 55.46 -0.81
C ASP A 31 7.75 54.94 -1.45
N GLY A 32 7.59 53.62 -1.60
CA GLY A 32 6.32 53.01 -1.97
C GLY A 32 5.77 53.48 -3.32
N VAL A 33 6.57 54.12 -4.18
CA VAL A 33 6.18 54.53 -5.54
C VAL A 33 6.08 53.27 -6.42
N PRO A 34 5.03 53.11 -7.26
CA PRO A 34 4.81 51.87 -7.99
C PRO A 34 5.89 51.73 -9.06
N TYR A 35 6.63 50.62 -9.07
CA TYR A 35 7.12 50.15 -10.36
C TYR A 35 5.89 49.65 -11.14
N GLY A 36 5.63 50.29 -12.28
CA GLY A 36 4.53 49.93 -13.17
C GLY A 36 4.68 48.52 -13.75
N THR A 37 3.78 48.15 -14.66
CA THR A 37 3.85 46.88 -15.40
C THR A 37 5.26 46.65 -15.97
N HIS A 38 5.92 45.58 -15.53
CA HIS A 38 7.25 45.23 -16.02
C HIS A 38 7.15 44.67 -17.44
N THR A 39 8.06 45.06 -18.33
CA THR A 39 8.16 44.44 -19.66
C THR A 39 9.18 43.31 -19.59
N VAL A 40 8.84 42.13 -20.11
CA VAL A 40 9.78 41.02 -20.30
C VAL A 40 10.19 40.93 -21.77
N PRO A 41 11.45 40.59 -22.11
CA PRO A 41 12.52 40.05 -21.26
C PRO A 41 13.16 41.10 -20.33
N GLY A 42 13.63 40.69 -19.16
CA GLY A 42 14.25 41.61 -18.21
C GLY A 42 14.30 41.09 -16.77
N THR A 43 14.89 41.90 -15.89
CA THR A 43 14.99 41.61 -14.45
C THR A 43 13.97 42.46 -13.69
N ILE A 44 13.16 41.80 -12.87
CA ILE A 44 12.32 42.39 -11.83
C ILE A 44 13.14 42.38 -10.53
N GLN A 45 13.41 43.56 -9.97
CA GLN A 45 14.03 43.65 -8.64
C GLN A 45 13.00 43.28 -7.58
N ALA A 46 13.36 42.43 -6.62
CA ALA A 46 12.49 41.99 -5.53
C ALA A 46 12.76 42.78 -4.24
N GLU A 47 13.05 44.08 -4.39
CA GLU A 47 13.67 44.95 -3.38
C GLU A 47 13.07 44.78 -1.97
N ASP A 48 13.91 44.25 -1.07
CA ASP A 48 13.74 44.21 0.40
C ASP A 48 12.66 43.27 0.96
N PHE A 49 12.52 42.08 0.36
CA PHE A 49 11.70 41.03 0.96
C PHE A 49 12.48 40.21 2.01
N ASN A 50 12.23 40.46 3.30
CA ASN A 50 12.72 39.66 4.42
C ASN A 50 11.51 39.12 5.21
N SER A 51 11.40 37.81 5.34
CA SER A 51 10.22 37.14 5.96
C SER A 51 10.06 37.31 7.48
N GLY A 52 10.54 38.42 8.06
CA GLY A 52 10.27 38.95 9.41
C GLY A 52 10.36 38.01 10.61
N SER A 53 11.09 38.38 11.68
CA SER A 53 10.89 37.69 12.96
C SER A 53 9.46 37.96 13.48
N ILE A 54 8.82 36.97 14.13
CA ILE A 54 7.46 37.03 14.73
C ILE A 54 7.24 38.21 15.73
N ARG A 55 8.23 39.07 15.98
CA ARG A 55 8.16 40.16 16.98
C ARG A 55 8.48 41.56 16.48
N ASP A 56 8.69 41.76 15.18
CA ASP A 56 8.98 43.10 14.65
C ASP A 56 7.70 43.78 14.16
N ALA A 57 7.17 44.71 14.97
CA ALA A 57 6.00 45.51 14.62
C ALA A 57 6.39 46.60 13.60
N TYR A 58 5.90 46.47 12.37
CA TYR A 58 5.94 47.56 11.38
C TYR A 58 4.71 48.46 11.55
N PHE A 59 4.92 49.77 11.67
CA PHE A 59 3.84 50.76 11.73
C PHE A 59 3.78 51.54 10.42
N ALA A 60 2.66 51.46 9.68
CA ALA A 60 2.26 52.55 8.78
C ALA A 60 0.74 52.63 8.52
N HIS A 61 0.17 53.70 9.09
CA HIS A 61 -0.99 54.51 8.70
C HIS A 61 -2.45 54.04 8.88
N ALA A 62 -3.27 55.03 9.30
CA ALA A 62 -4.66 54.88 9.72
C ALA A 62 -5.67 55.04 8.57
N SER A 63 -6.53 54.02 8.46
CA SER A 63 -7.96 54.01 8.14
C SER A 63 -8.56 55.09 7.23
N SER A 64 -9.16 54.68 6.13
CA SER A 64 -10.61 54.41 6.01
C SER A 64 -10.99 54.45 4.52
N GLN A 65 -11.75 53.44 4.07
CA GLN A 65 -12.14 53.18 2.68
C GLN A 65 -11.10 52.48 1.80
N VAL A 66 -11.14 51.14 1.77
CA VAL A 66 -10.89 50.43 0.49
C VAL A 66 -12.04 49.47 0.26
N ILE A 67 -12.92 49.91 -0.64
CA ILE A 67 -13.90 49.11 -1.34
C ILE A 67 -13.10 48.27 -2.34
N ARG A 68 -13.39 46.97 -2.41
CA ARG A 68 -12.80 46.04 -3.37
C ARG A 68 -13.20 46.43 -4.79
N GLU A 69 -12.22 46.57 -5.69
CA GLU A 69 -12.17 45.99 -7.04
C GLU A 69 -11.12 46.69 -7.94
N THR A 70 -10.43 45.88 -8.76
CA THR A 70 -9.64 46.21 -9.98
C THR A 70 -8.23 46.82 -9.89
N ALA A 71 -7.33 46.23 -10.71
CA ALA A 71 -5.98 46.67 -11.14
C ALA A 71 -4.84 46.66 -10.09
N TYR A 72 -3.93 45.69 -10.23
CA TYR A 72 -2.92 45.23 -9.25
C TYR A 72 -2.03 46.27 -8.55
N ARG A 73 -1.76 45.98 -7.27
CA ARG A 73 -0.62 46.40 -6.42
C ARG A 73 -0.52 45.43 -5.22
N ASP A 74 0.66 44.83 -4.99
CA ASP A 74 1.04 44.27 -3.68
C ASP A 74 2.46 44.74 -3.36
N VAL A 75 2.54 45.92 -2.72
CA VAL A 75 3.55 46.24 -1.69
C VAL A 75 2.90 47.29 -0.77
N ALA A 76 2.28 46.81 0.30
CA ALA A 76 2.19 47.45 1.61
C ALA A 76 1.59 46.40 2.56
N ASN A 77 2.40 45.91 3.50
CA ASN A 77 2.12 44.91 4.54
C ASN A 77 0.64 44.79 4.93
N VAL A 78 0.11 43.57 5.02
CA VAL A 78 -1.19 43.37 5.67
C VAL A 78 -0.90 42.74 7.03
N ASP A 79 -0.97 43.55 8.08
CA ASP A 79 -0.52 43.23 9.44
C ASP A 79 -1.73 43.13 10.41
N LEU A 80 -1.55 42.49 11.58
CA LEU A 80 -1.93 42.99 12.94
C LEU A 80 -2.78 42.07 13.87
N TYR A 81 -2.27 41.90 15.11
CA TYR A 81 -2.92 41.39 16.33
C TYR A 81 -3.83 42.48 16.98
N SER A 82 -4.89 42.18 17.76
CA SER A 82 -4.89 41.86 19.21
C SER A 82 -6.25 41.27 19.61
N ASP A 83 -6.25 40.21 20.42
CA ASP A 83 -7.41 39.35 20.71
C ASP A 83 -8.14 39.65 22.03
N GLY A 84 -7.79 40.72 22.74
CA GLY A 84 -8.26 40.90 24.12
C GLY A 84 -9.73 41.28 24.30
N THR A 85 -10.37 42.04 23.39
CA THR A 85 -11.77 42.54 23.59
C THR A 85 -12.40 43.18 22.32
N ASN A 86 -12.53 42.40 21.24
CA ASN A 86 -13.35 42.65 20.01
C ASN A 86 -12.79 43.54 18.88
N ARG A 87 -12.21 42.86 17.87
CA ARG A 87 -12.10 43.15 16.40
C ARG A 87 -10.91 44.02 15.93
N TYR A 88 -10.22 43.81 14.79
CA TYR A 88 -10.27 42.85 13.65
C TYR A 88 -8.86 42.51 13.10
N VAL A 89 -8.84 41.43 12.29
CA VAL A 89 -7.78 40.62 11.63
C VAL A 89 -7.39 41.12 10.21
N VAL A 90 -6.13 40.90 9.75
CA VAL A 90 -5.57 40.07 8.61
C VAL A 90 -4.10 40.56 8.40
N SER A 91 -3.01 39.75 8.31
CA SER A 91 -2.73 38.74 7.27
C SER A 91 -1.98 37.44 7.58
N SER A 92 -2.27 36.53 6.65
CA SER A 92 -1.52 35.47 5.95
C SER A 92 -0.71 34.41 6.68
N ASN A 93 -0.46 34.51 7.98
CA ASN A 93 -0.20 33.34 8.83
C ASN A 93 -0.12 33.76 10.29
N ASP A 94 -1.07 33.32 11.13
CA ASP A 94 -0.66 32.90 12.47
C ASP A 94 -1.66 31.98 13.16
N GLN A 95 -1.08 30.95 13.78
CA GLN A 95 -1.76 29.79 14.35
C GLN A 95 -2.19 30.06 15.80
N ALA A 96 -3.33 29.51 16.20
CA ALA A 96 -3.73 29.47 17.60
C ALA A 96 -2.67 28.74 18.45
N ALA A 97 -2.35 29.30 19.61
CA ALA A 97 -1.41 28.72 20.56
C ALA A 97 -1.86 27.30 20.97
N GLY A 98 -1.07 26.29 20.61
CA GLY A 98 -1.29 24.89 21.06
C GLY A 98 -0.97 23.79 20.04
N SER A 99 -0.74 24.11 18.76
CA SER A 99 -0.39 23.09 17.75
C SER A 99 1.11 22.76 17.72
N SER A 100 1.46 21.49 17.49
CA SER A 100 2.83 21.01 17.28
C SER A 100 3.48 21.49 15.98
N THR A 101 2.73 22.17 15.10
CA THR A 101 3.18 22.75 13.82
C THR A 101 3.45 24.27 13.86
N ALA A 102 3.63 24.86 15.03
CA ALA A 102 4.00 26.26 15.18
C ALA A 102 5.40 26.53 14.57
N GLY A 103 5.45 26.97 13.31
CA GLY A 103 6.72 27.31 12.66
C GLY A 103 6.70 27.68 11.18
N TYR A 104 5.63 27.47 10.41
CA TYR A 104 5.64 27.79 8.97
C TYR A 104 5.11 29.21 8.71
N ILE A 105 5.97 30.10 8.21
CA ILE A 105 5.57 31.38 7.61
C ILE A 105 5.51 31.14 6.10
N SER A 106 4.39 31.50 5.45
CA SER A 106 4.28 31.49 4.00
C SER A 106 3.87 32.89 3.56
N GLU A 107 4.70 33.51 2.74
CA GLU A 107 4.44 34.83 2.18
C GLU A 107 4.54 34.74 0.64
N TYR A 108 3.99 35.70 -0.10
CA TYR A 108 4.08 35.69 -1.55
C TYR A 108 4.33 37.10 -2.12
N LEU A 109 5.05 37.15 -3.25
CA LEU A 109 5.17 38.34 -4.09
C LEU A 109 4.31 38.16 -5.34
N LYS A 110 3.66 39.22 -5.80
CA LYS A 110 2.81 39.18 -6.99
C LYS A 110 3.08 40.36 -7.91
N TYR A 111 3.57 40.07 -9.12
CA TYR A 111 3.91 41.07 -10.14
C TYR A 111 3.00 40.94 -11.36
N THR A 112 2.60 42.08 -11.93
CA THR A 112 2.03 42.12 -13.27
C THR A 112 3.12 42.47 -14.27
N PHE A 113 3.23 41.70 -15.35
CA PHE A 113 4.19 41.96 -16.41
C PHE A 113 3.52 41.84 -17.78
N THR A 114 4.07 42.51 -18.79
CA THR A 114 3.59 42.44 -20.17
C THR A 114 4.68 41.88 -21.08
N VAL A 115 4.25 41.00 -21.98
CA VAL A 115 5.05 40.41 -23.03
C VAL A 115 4.65 41.08 -24.33
N GLY A 116 5.57 41.79 -24.97
CA GLY A 116 5.34 42.38 -26.29
C GLY A 116 5.10 41.33 -27.37
N ALA A 117 4.47 41.70 -28.48
CA ALA A 117 4.21 40.77 -29.59
C ALA A 117 5.51 40.17 -30.19
N SER A 118 6.59 40.95 -30.25
CA SER A 118 7.93 40.48 -30.63
C SER A 118 8.63 39.66 -29.54
N ASP A 119 8.15 39.76 -28.30
CA ASP A 119 8.75 39.16 -27.12
C ASP A 119 8.11 37.82 -26.75
N ALA A 120 6.90 37.51 -27.23
CA ALA A 120 6.30 36.18 -27.12
C ALA A 120 7.30 35.07 -27.51
N GLY A 121 7.38 34.02 -26.67
CA GLY A 121 8.42 33.00 -26.81
C GLY A 121 8.71 32.24 -25.51
N TRP A 122 9.80 31.47 -25.53
CA TRP A 122 10.26 30.67 -24.39
C TRP A 122 11.24 31.45 -23.52
N TYR A 123 11.15 31.27 -22.21
CA TYR A 123 11.95 31.96 -21.22
C TYR A 123 12.50 31.00 -20.17
N ASP A 124 13.73 31.24 -19.73
CA ASP A 124 14.23 30.74 -18.45
C ASP A 124 13.92 31.78 -17.37
N ILE A 125 13.28 31.35 -16.28
CA ILE A 125 13.01 32.21 -15.13
C ILE A 125 14.03 31.89 -14.05
N VAL A 126 14.75 32.91 -13.60
CA VAL A 126 15.91 32.79 -12.73
C VAL A 126 15.75 33.72 -11.54
N TYR A 127 16.13 33.28 -10.34
CA TYR A 127 16.02 34.03 -9.09
C TYR A 127 17.40 34.14 -8.45
N SER A 128 17.68 35.25 -7.77
CA SER A 128 18.77 35.35 -6.80
C SER A 128 18.18 35.35 -5.40
N ALA A 129 18.53 34.35 -4.60
CA ALA A 129 17.95 34.17 -3.27
C ALA A 129 18.93 33.58 -2.25
N LYS A 130 18.63 33.71 -0.96
CA LYS A 130 19.34 33.05 0.14
C LYS A 130 18.39 32.68 1.27
N SER A 131 18.78 31.68 2.06
CA SER A 131 18.11 31.35 3.32
C SER A 131 18.60 32.27 4.45
N GLY A 132 17.84 32.34 5.53
CA GLY A 132 18.28 32.97 6.77
C GLY A 132 19.33 32.14 7.52
N THR A 133 19.73 32.61 8.70
CA THR A 133 20.81 32.02 9.51
C THR A 133 20.33 30.93 10.48
N SER A 134 19.03 30.58 10.48
CA SER A 134 18.45 29.68 11.49
C SER A 134 18.79 28.19 11.25
N GLY A 135 19.44 27.87 10.13
CA GLY A 135 19.71 26.50 9.68
C GLY A 135 18.46 25.79 9.13
N LYS A 136 17.31 26.47 9.09
CA LYS A 136 16.07 25.96 8.51
C LYS A 136 15.97 26.38 7.04
N LYS A 137 15.56 25.46 6.17
CA LYS A 137 15.56 25.66 4.71
C LYS A 137 14.29 26.40 4.25
N GLY A 138 14.46 27.42 3.41
CA GLY A 138 13.37 28.13 2.72
C GLY A 138 13.09 27.52 1.36
N SER A 139 12.06 27.99 0.66
CA SER A 139 11.71 27.48 -0.67
C SER A 139 10.94 28.51 -1.50
N ILE A 140 11.09 28.50 -2.83
CA ILE A 140 10.39 29.38 -3.78
C ILE A 140 9.51 28.56 -4.72
N THR A 141 8.21 28.80 -4.69
CA THR A 141 7.25 28.32 -5.70
C THR A 141 6.96 29.46 -6.66
N THR A 142 6.86 29.21 -7.96
CA THR A 142 6.49 30.23 -8.94
C THR A 142 5.24 29.84 -9.69
N LEU A 143 4.30 30.76 -9.82
CA LEU A 143 3.10 30.64 -10.61
C LEU A 143 3.07 31.75 -11.66
N ILE A 144 2.70 31.40 -12.88
CA ILE A 144 2.36 32.35 -13.95
C ILE A 144 0.88 32.15 -14.25
N ASP A 145 0.10 33.24 -14.15
CA ASP A 145 -1.36 33.25 -14.31
C ASP A 145 -2.06 32.25 -13.39
N ASN A 146 -1.57 32.17 -12.15
CA ASN A 146 -1.98 31.22 -11.11
C ASN A 146 -1.75 29.74 -11.46
N VAL A 147 -0.90 29.45 -12.46
CA VAL A 147 -0.44 28.10 -12.76
C VAL A 147 1.01 27.98 -12.32
N GLN A 148 1.29 27.12 -11.33
CA GLN A 148 2.67 26.85 -10.92
C GLN A 148 3.51 26.38 -12.10
N LYS A 149 4.73 26.92 -12.20
CA LYS A 149 5.73 26.62 -13.22
C LYS A 149 6.97 26.10 -12.50
N GLY A 150 7.27 24.81 -12.65
CA GLY A 150 8.44 24.22 -12.02
C GLY A 150 8.19 23.77 -10.57
N ALA A 151 9.04 22.88 -10.08
CA ALA A 151 9.02 22.48 -8.68
C ALA A 151 9.50 23.65 -7.84
N THR A 152 9.06 23.65 -6.59
CA THR A 152 9.55 24.58 -5.60
C THR A 152 11.07 24.45 -5.47
N ASN A 153 11.79 25.53 -5.76
CA ASN A 153 13.24 25.59 -5.56
C ASN A 153 13.54 25.66 -4.07
N LYS A 154 14.31 24.72 -3.54
CA LYS A 154 14.80 24.79 -2.16
C LYS A 154 15.91 25.83 -2.06
N ILE A 155 15.84 26.69 -1.04
CA ILE A 155 16.85 27.69 -0.73
C ILE A 155 17.53 27.25 0.56
N ASP A 156 18.74 26.71 0.43
CA ASP A 156 19.50 26.11 1.54
C ASP A 156 20.84 26.81 1.82
N SER A 157 21.23 27.75 0.96
CA SER A 157 22.43 28.56 1.14
C SER A 157 22.12 29.87 1.87
N THR A 158 22.89 30.16 2.93
CA THR A 158 22.86 31.47 3.62
C THR A 158 23.53 32.59 2.83
N ALA A 159 24.27 32.25 1.76
CA ALA A 159 24.77 33.19 0.77
C ALA A 159 23.81 33.31 -0.42
N LEU A 160 23.74 34.49 -1.05
CA LEU A 160 22.97 34.70 -2.28
C LEU A 160 23.46 33.71 -3.35
N GLN A 161 22.52 32.93 -3.88
CA GLN A 161 22.73 32.01 -4.98
C GLN A 161 21.68 32.22 -6.05
N THR A 162 22.02 31.79 -7.25
CA THR A 162 21.12 31.80 -8.39
C THR A 162 20.39 30.47 -8.48
N TYR A 163 19.06 30.53 -8.53
CA TYR A 163 18.17 29.39 -8.74
C TYR A 163 17.46 29.58 -10.07
N SER A 164 17.28 28.52 -10.86
CA SER A 164 16.49 28.58 -12.09
C SER A 164 15.23 27.76 -11.91
N LEU A 165 14.11 28.19 -12.50
CA LEU A 165 13.01 27.26 -12.68
C LEU A 165 13.51 26.09 -13.54
N PRO A 166 13.27 24.85 -13.12
CA PRO A 166 13.76 23.69 -13.83
C PRO A 166 13.13 23.53 -15.22
N MET A 167 12.01 24.19 -15.49
CA MET A 167 11.34 24.17 -16.80
C MET A 167 11.32 25.56 -17.45
N PRO A 168 11.66 25.68 -18.74
CA PRO A 168 11.42 26.90 -19.48
C PRO A 168 9.91 27.16 -19.63
N VAL A 169 9.53 28.44 -19.60
CA VAL A 169 8.13 28.88 -19.65
C VAL A 169 7.86 29.54 -20.99
N TYR A 170 6.82 29.09 -21.70
CA TYR A 170 6.32 29.82 -22.86
C TYR A 170 5.38 30.94 -22.42
N LEU A 171 5.63 32.16 -22.89
CA LEU A 171 4.83 33.34 -22.62
C LEU A 171 4.26 33.87 -23.94
N GLU A 172 2.94 34.06 -23.99
CA GLU A 172 2.24 34.65 -25.14
C GLU A 172 2.33 36.18 -25.07
N ALA A 173 1.96 36.86 -26.16
CA ALA A 173 1.87 38.31 -26.14
C ALA A 173 0.66 38.74 -25.29
N GLY A 174 0.86 39.63 -24.32
CA GLY A 174 -0.20 40.06 -23.42
C GLY A 174 0.26 40.35 -22.01
N THR A 175 -0.71 40.55 -21.12
CA THR A 175 -0.47 40.80 -19.70
C THR A 175 -0.57 39.50 -18.93
N HIS A 176 0.41 39.25 -18.09
CA HIS A 176 0.55 38.06 -17.26
C HIS A 176 0.79 38.44 -15.81
N VAL A 177 0.54 37.48 -14.93
CA VAL A 177 0.71 37.63 -13.49
C VAL A 177 1.71 36.60 -12.98
N LEU A 178 2.83 37.08 -12.44
CA LEU A 178 3.81 36.27 -11.70
C LEU A 178 3.42 36.28 -10.22
N THR A 179 3.21 35.12 -9.63
CA THR A 179 3.17 34.95 -8.17
C THR A 179 4.37 34.11 -7.76
N THR A 180 5.18 34.57 -6.81
CA THR A 180 6.21 33.74 -6.17
C THR A 180 5.86 33.53 -4.72
N GLU A 181 5.63 32.29 -4.31
CA GLU A 181 5.34 31.94 -2.93
C GLU A 181 6.61 31.46 -2.25
N TYR A 182 6.84 31.93 -1.03
CA TYR A 182 7.96 31.55 -0.19
C TYR A 182 7.43 30.73 0.98
N SER A 183 7.98 29.54 1.20
CA SER A 183 7.56 28.71 2.33
C SER A 183 8.78 28.16 3.08
N GLY A 184 8.79 28.33 4.40
CA GLY A 184 9.83 27.79 5.27
C GLY A 184 9.77 28.37 6.69
N PRO A 185 10.34 27.68 7.69
CA PRO A 185 10.37 28.15 9.06
C PRO A 185 11.50 29.15 9.37
N ASP A 186 12.24 29.61 8.34
CA ASP A 186 13.30 30.59 8.49
C ASP A 186 12.81 32.00 8.10
N PRO A 187 12.61 32.90 9.08
CA PRO A 187 12.19 34.27 8.84
C PRO A 187 13.24 35.12 8.10
N GLY A 188 14.45 34.61 7.84
CA GLY A 188 15.50 35.32 7.09
C GLY A 188 15.62 34.96 5.61
N THR A 189 14.62 34.29 5.01
CA THR A 189 14.64 34.00 3.57
C THR A 189 14.53 35.29 2.77
N TYR A 190 15.40 35.46 1.77
CA TYR A 190 15.55 36.71 1.03
C TYR A 190 15.66 36.45 -0.47
N VAL A 191 14.92 37.23 -1.27
CA VAL A 191 15.05 37.29 -2.73
C VAL A 191 15.49 38.67 -3.16
N ASP A 192 16.52 38.70 -3.99
CA ASP A 192 17.15 39.91 -4.50
C ASP A 192 16.48 40.34 -5.82
N TRP A 193 16.40 39.43 -6.78
CA TRP A 193 15.79 39.70 -8.08
C TRP A 193 15.27 38.44 -8.76
N ILE A 194 14.38 38.65 -9.73
CA ILE A 194 13.80 37.65 -10.64
C ILE A 194 14.09 38.07 -12.07
N ARG A 195 14.64 37.19 -12.90
CA ARG A 195 15.02 37.49 -14.29
C ARG A 195 14.34 36.55 -15.26
N PHE A 196 13.81 37.13 -16.34
CA PHE A 196 13.23 36.44 -17.48
C PHE A 196 14.21 36.47 -18.65
N ASP A 197 14.93 35.37 -18.83
CA ASP A 197 15.91 35.19 -19.91
C ASP A 197 15.21 34.58 -21.13
N LYS A 198 14.91 35.42 -22.14
CA LYS A 198 14.28 34.94 -23.38
C LYS A 198 15.23 34.04 -24.14
N ARG A 199 14.75 32.85 -24.50
CA ARG A 199 15.46 31.90 -25.34
C ARG A 199 15.37 32.31 -26.81
N ALA A 200 16.46 32.11 -27.54
CA ALA A 200 16.51 32.32 -28.99
C ALA A 200 15.64 31.31 -29.76
N SER A 201 15.40 30.13 -29.18
CA SER A 201 14.58 29.06 -29.75
C SER A 201 13.80 28.33 -28.67
N ALA A 202 12.75 27.59 -29.07
CA ALA A 202 12.09 26.66 -28.18
C ALA A 202 13.08 25.62 -27.62
N PRO A 203 12.88 25.12 -26.39
CA PRO A 203 13.59 23.95 -25.91
C PRO A 203 13.39 22.79 -26.89
N SER A 204 14.49 22.14 -27.26
CA SER A 204 14.45 20.92 -28.05
C SER A 204 14.47 19.73 -27.10
N PHE A 205 13.43 18.92 -27.14
CA PHE A 205 13.33 17.69 -26.37
C PHE A 205 13.24 16.48 -27.30
N PRO A 206 13.77 15.31 -26.90
CA PRO A 206 13.55 14.08 -27.64
C PRO A 206 12.04 13.78 -27.73
N ALA A 207 11.61 13.28 -28.89
CA ALA A 207 10.26 12.79 -29.04
C ALA A 207 10.05 11.56 -28.14
N PRO A 208 8.91 11.43 -27.44
CA PRO A 208 8.61 10.24 -26.65
C PRO A 208 8.64 8.98 -27.50
N GLN A 209 9.23 7.91 -26.97
CA GLN A 209 9.41 6.64 -27.68
C GLN A 209 8.69 5.50 -26.97
N ARG A 210 7.94 4.70 -27.72
CA ARG A 210 7.45 3.41 -27.23
C ARG A 210 8.62 2.43 -27.19
N ILE A 211 8.82 1.81 -26.04
CA ILE A 211 9.86 0.78 -25.87
C ILE A 211 9.34 -0.57 -26.35
N ALA A 212 10.07 -1.19 -27.26
CA ALA A 212 9.84 -2.56 -27.73
C ALA A 212 10.65 -3.56 -26.90
N ASP A 213 10.35 -4.85 -27.05
CA ASP A 213 11.19 -5.96 -26.57
C ASP A 213 11.49 -5.95 -25.06
N LEU A 214 10.49 -5.56 -24.27
CA LEU A 214 10.52 -5.70 -22.82
C LEU A 214 10.56 -7.19 -22.43
N ILE A 215 11.42 -7.54 -21.49
CA ILE A 215 11.45 -8.88 -20.87
C ILE A 215 10.10 -9.13 -20.21
N ASP A 216 9.68 -8.20 -19.35
CA ASP A 216 8.33 -8.16 -18.83
C ASP A 216 7.41 -7.36 -19.77
N ASN A 217 6.76 -8.18 -20.58
CA ASN A 217 5.51 -8.02 -21.28
C ASN A 217 4.34 -7.21 -20.72
N SER A 218 4.33 -6.84 -19.44
CA SER A 218 3.06 -6.52 -18.77
C SER A 218 2.56 -5.09 -18.95
N GLU A 219 3.32 -4.16 -19.52
CA GLU A 219 2.79 -2.81 -19.73
C GLU A 219 3.37 -2.13 -20.97
N THR A 220 2.63 -1.17 -21.52
CA THR A 220 3.16 -0.29 -22.57
C THR A 220 3.99 0.80 -21.92
N VAL A 221 5.26 0.89 -22.32
CA VAL A 221 6.24 1.84 -21.81
C VAL A 221 6.51 2.93 -22.83
N ILE A 222 6.31 4.17 -22.41
CA ILE A 222 6.67 5.36 -23.18
C ILE A 222 7.80 6.05 -22.43
N ALA A 223 8.97 6.08 -23.06
CA ALA A 223 10.15 6.76 -22.55
C ALA A 223 10.21 8.18 -23.10
N ASN A 224 10.41 9.15 -22.22
CA ASN A 224 10.74 10.52 -22.61
C ASN A 224 12.18 10.60 -23.09
N VAL A 225 13.09 9.90 -22.41
CA VAL A 225 14.50 9.85 -22.75
C VAL A 225 14.97 8.39 -22.72
N VAL A 226 15.57 7.93 -23.81
CA VAL A 226 16.28 6.63 -23.85
C VAL A 226 17.76 6.90 -23.67
N VAL A 227 18.37 6.31 -22.63
CA VAL A 227 19.78 6.52 -22.31
C VAL A 227 20.66 5.88 -23.37
N THR A 228 21.65 6.64 -23.84
CA THR A 228 22.77 6.12 -24.64
C THR A 228 24.03 6.19 -23.78
N ALA A 229 24.48 5.04 -23.29
CA ALA A 229 25.68 4.88 -22.46
C ALA A 229 26.34 3.53 -22.75
N ASP A 230 27.50 3.26 -22.14
CA ASP A 230 28.11 1.93 -22.20
C ASP A 230 27.24 0.90 -21.46
N THR A 231 26.78 -0.11 -22.20
CA THR A 231 25.95 -1.21 -21.70
C THR A 231 26.76 -2.48 -21.43
N THR A 232 28.08 -2.44 -21.56
CA THR A 232 28.98 -3.58 -21.32
C THR A 232 29.55 -3.63 -19.90
N GLY A 233 29.41 -2.54 -19.14
CA GLY A 233 29.93 -2.41 -17.78
C GLY A 233 31.43 -2.08 -17.70
N VAL A 234 32.05 -1.69 -18.82
CA VAL A 234 33.49 -1.39 -18.87
C VAL A 234 33.78 0.05 -18.44
N SER A 235 33.05 1.00 -19.03
CA SER A 235 33.20 2.45 -18.81
C SER A 235 32.10 2.97 -17.89
N ASP A 236 32.42 3.99 -17.10
CA ASP A 236 31.43 4.64 -16.24
C ASP A 236 30.28 5.26 -17.04
N ALA A 237 29.05 4.90 -16.68
CA ALA A 237 27.81 5.35 -17.29
C ALA A 237 27.09 6.42 -16.47
N ALA A 238 27.55 6.71 -15.24
CA ALA A 238 26.84 7.57 -14.30
C ALA A 238 26.53 8.97 -14.87
N GLY A 239 27.51 9.61 -15.51
CA GLY A 239 27.33 10.95 -16.09
C GLY A 239 26.30 11.00 -17.23
N ALA A 240 26.23 9.96 -18.07
CA ALA A 240 25.27 9.87 -19.17
C ALA A 240 23.84 9.65 -18.64
N ILE A 241 23.69 8.76 -17.65
CA ILE A 241 22.40 8.49 -17.01
C ILE A 241 21.91 9.74 -16.25
N GLN A 242 22.78 10.40 -15.49
CA GLN A 242 22.42 11.63 -14.75
C GLN A 242 21.99 12.76 -15.69
N SER A 243 22.65 12.91 -16.85
CA SER A 243 22.26 13.90 -17.85
C SER A 243 20.86 13.64 -18.41
N ALA A 244 20.50 12.37 -18.63
CA ALA A 244 19.16 11.98 -19.06
C ALA A 244 18.09 12.24 -17.99
N LEU A 245 18.39 11.94 -16.71
CA LEU A 245 17.52 12.24 -15.57
C LEU A 245 17.25 13.75 -15.45
N ASN A 246 18.30 14.57 -15.59
CA ASN A 246 18.18 16.02 -15.56
C ASN A 246 17.36 16.55 -16.75
N LEU A 247 17.53 15.98 -17.94
CA LEU A 247 16.76 16.35 -19.13
C LEU A 247 15.26 16.00 -18.97
N ALA A 248 14.94 14.80 -18.47
CA ALA A 248 13.56 14.42 -18.20
C ALA A 248 12.93 15.36 -17.16
N ARG A 249 13.68 15.77 -16.12
CA ARG A 249 13.20 16.77 -15.18
C ARG A 249 12.89 18.12 -15.84
N GLN A 250 13.73 18.57 -16.79
CA GLN A 250 13.48 19.81 -17.54
C GLN A 250 12.23 19.75 -18.43
N MET A 251 11.80 18.55 -18.80
CA MET A 251 10.57 18.30 -19.55
C MET A 251 9.30 18.29 -18.66
N GLY A 252 9.44 18.38 -17.34
CA GLY A 252 8.34 18.25 -16.36
C GLY A 252 8.26 16.88 -15.68
N GLY A 253 9.19 15.98 -16.01
CA GLY A 253 9.21 14.61 -15.53
C GLY A 253 9.03 13.61 -16.66
N GLY A 254 8.72 12.37 -16.28
CA GLY A 254 8.53 11.27 -17.20
C GLY A 254 9.60 10.19 -17.05
N VAL A 255 9.63 9.28 -18.02
CA VAL A 255 10.41 8.04 -17.94
C VAL A 255 11.77 8.21 -18.64
N VAL A 256 12.84 7.96 -17.89
CA VAL A 256 14.19 7.73 -18.42
C VAL A 256 14.42 6.23 -18.49
N TYR A 257 14.52 5.71 -19.71
CA TYR A 257 14.64 4.29 -19.97
C TYR A 257 16.09 3.88 -20.25
N LEU A 258 16.56 2.86 -19.53
CA LEU A 258 17.85 2.21 -19.72
C LEU A 258 17.61 0.86 -20.41
N PRO A 259 18.06 0.69 -21.67
CA PRO A 259 18.02 -0.61 -22.34
C PRO A 259 18.73 -1.71 -21.55
N SER A 260 18.41 -2.99 -21.83
CA SER A 260 19.11 -4.13 -21.22
C SER A 260 20.62 -4.02 -21.41
N GLY A 261 21.37 -4.36 -20.36
CA GLY A 261 22.82 -4.17 -20.33
C GLY A 261 23.36 -4.01 -18.91
N THR A 262 24.67 -4.02 -18.77
CA THR A 262 25.39 -3.73 -17.52
C THR A 262 25.96 -2.32 -17.58
N TYR A 263 25.61 -1.49 -16.61
CA TYR A 263 26.02 -0.10 -16.53
C TYR A 263 26.92 0.07 -15.31
N ARG A 264 28.19 0.37 -15.53
CA ARG A 264 29.13 0.65 -14.45
C ARG A 264 28.83 2.03 -13.87
N LEU A 265 28.73 2.10 -12.54
CA LEU A 265 28.52 3.34 -11.79
C LEU A 265 29.69 3.57 -10.83
N ASP A 266 30.56 4.52 -11.17
CA ASP A 266 31.65 4.96 -10.28
C ASP A 266 31.18 6.02 -9.26
N SER A 267 30.01 6.64 -9.48
CA SER A 267 29.32 7.56 -8.56
C SER A 267 27.82 7.22 -8.45
N GLY A 268 27.13 7.80 -7.45
CA GLY A 268 25.68 7.65 -7.29
C GLY A 268 24.87 8.42 -8.33
N LEU A 269 23.60 8.02 -8.51
CA LEU A 269 22.61 8.71 -9.34
C LEU A 269 21.60 9.44 -8.46
N THR A 270 21.19 10.64 -8.86
CA THR A 270 20.09 11.38 -8.23
C THR A 270 18.90 11.44 -9.18
N VAL A 271 17.78 10.83 -8.79
CA VAL A 271 16.51 10.83 -9.54
C VAL A 271 15.65 12.00 -9.04
N PRO A 272 15.39 13.02 -9.88
CA PRO A 272 14.59 14.17 -9.50
C PRO A 272 13.11 13.85 -9.29
N ALA A 273 12.38 14.79 -8.68
CA ALA A 273 10.92 14.72 -8.56
C ALA A 273 10.25 14.50 -9.92
N ASN A 274 9.16 13.72 -9.95
CA ASN A 274 8.38 13.34 -11.13
C ASN A 274 9.15 12.58 -12.23
N VAL A 275 10.40 12.18 -11.99
CA VAL A 275 11.21 11.38 -12.93
C VAL A 275 11.21 9.92 -12.51
N VAL A 276 11.07 9.04 -13.50
CA VAL A 276 11.16 7.59 -13.32
C VAL A 276 12.45 7.11 -13.96
N LEU A 277 13.37 6.58 -13.16
CA LEU A 277 14.49 5.78 -13.65
C LEU A 277 14.00 4.35 -13.87
N ARG A 278 13.98 3.90 -15.12
CA ARG A 278 13.41 2.61 -15.51
C ARG A 278 14.36 1.78 -16.35
N GLY A 279 14.52 0.50 -16.03
CA GLY A 279 15.24 -0.45 -16.87
C GLY A 279 14.34 -1.46 -17.59
N ASN A 280 14.95 -2.54 -18.06
CA ASN A 280 14.29 -3.75 -18.53
C ASN A 280 14.52 -4.86 -17.51
N TRP A 281 13.48 -5.47 -16.98
CA TRP A 281 13.59 -6.40 -15.85
C TRP A 281 12.78 -7.66 -16.08
N GLY A 282 13.34 -8.78 -15.62
CA GLY A 282 12.67 -10.06 -15.51
C GLY A 282 12.70 -10.54 -14.08
N ASN A 283 11.65 -11.26 -13.67
CA ASN A 283 11.55 -11.80 -12.32
C ASN A 283 12.72 -12.76 -12.02
N PRO A 284 13.54 -12.52 -10.98
CA PRO A 284 14.73 -13.33 -10.69
C PRO A 284 14.40 -14.72 -10.15
N LEU A 285 13.14 -15.02 -9.85
CA LEU A 285 12.67 -16.34 -9.43
C LEU A 285 12.33 -17.29 -10.60
N GLN A 286 12.46 -16.83 -11.86
CA GLN A 286 12.30 -17.69 -13.02
C GLN A 286 13.45 -18.72 -13.11
N GLU A 287 13.18 -19.88 -13.71
CA GLU A 287 14.18 -20.97 -13.84
C GLU A 287 15.48 -20.51 -14.52
N THR A 288 15.41 -19.52 -15.41
CA THR A 288 16.58 -18.90 -16.04
C THR A 288 16.50 -17.40 -15.91
N PRO A 289 17.17 -16.81 -14.89
CA PRO A 289 17.19 -15.36 -14.72
C PRO A 289 17.79 -14.67 -15.95
N GLN A 290 17.06 -13.69 -16.47
CA GLN A 290 17.39 -13.02 -17.72
C GLN A 290 18.34 -11.84 -17.49
N ASN A 291 19.18 -11.54 -18.48
CA ASN A 291 19.99 -10.32 -18.51
C ASN A 291 19.08 -9.12 -18.80
N GLY A 292 18.58 -8.48 -17.74
CA GLY A 292 17.91 -7.20 -17.80
C GLY A 292 18.88 -6.01 -17.80
N THR A 293 18.44 -4.90 -17.23
CA THR A 293 19.25 -3.72 -16.94
C THR A 293 19.88 -3.86 -15.56
N ILE A 294 21.20 -3.97 -15.51
CA ILE A 294 21.99 -4.18 -14.28
C ILE A 294 22.85 -2.95 -14.03
N LEU A 295 22.72 -2.34 -12.87
CA LEU A 295 23.62 -1.29 -12.38
C LEU A 295 24.75 -1.95 -11.57
N ALA A 296 25.97 -1.94 -12.12
CA ALA A 296 27.19 -2.42 -11.48
C ALA A 296 27.82 -1.30 -10.66
N VAL A 297 27.62 -1.34 -9.35
CA VAL A 297 27.93 -0.24 -8.42
C VAL A 297 29.34 -0.40 -7.85
N TYR A 298 30.19 0.60 -8.09
CA TYR A 298 31.56 0.67 -7.56
C TYR A 298 31.74 1.72 -6.48
N SER A 299 30.82 2.68 -6.36
CA SER A 299 30.86 3.69 -5.29
C SER A 299 30.73 3.05 -3.90
N THR A 300 31.63 3.40 -2.99
CA THR A 300 31.61 2.98 -1.58
C THR A 300 31.14 4.09 -0.64
N THR A 301 30.93 5.30 -1.15
CA THR A 301 30.62 6.50 -0.35
C THR A 301 29.24 7.07 -0.61
N GLU A 302 28.61 6.69 -1.73
CA GLU A 302 27.30 7.21 -2.15
C GLU A 302 26.33 6.05 -2.41
N SER A 303 25.04 6.29 -2.18
CA SER A 303 23.98 5.38 -2.61
C SER A 303 23.97 5.25 -4.12
N ALA A 304 23.71 4.05 -4.66
CA ALA A 304 23.62 3.84 -6.11
C ALA A 304 22.53 4.73 -6.74
N VAL A 305 21.39 4.85 -6.05
CA VAL A 305 20.28 5.71 -6.43
C VAL A 305 19.77 6.49 -5.22
N THR A 306 19.69 7.81 -5.36
CA THR A 306 19.03 8.72 -4.42
C THR A 306 17.77 9.30 -5.06
N LEU A 307 16.61 9.13 -4.43
CA LEU A 307 15.35 9.72 -4.85
C LEU A 307 15.20 11.08 -4.15
N SER A 308 15.32 12.19 -4.89
CA SER A 308 15.52 13.51 -4.29
C SER A 308 14.24 14.35 -4.14
N GLY A 309 13.08 13.82 -4.54
CA GLY A 309 11.82 14.54 -4.45
C GLY A 309 10.60 13.66 -4.72
N ALA A 310 9.42 14.26 -4.50
CA ALA A 310 8.12 13.63 -4.69
C ALA A 310 7.97 12.93 -6.06
N ASN A 311 7.31 11.77 -6.06
CA ASN A 311 7.08 10.90 -7.22
C ASN A 311 8.34 10.36 -7.90
N ALA A 312 9.55 10.67 -7.41
CA ALA A 312 10.77 10.07 -7.91
C ALA A 312 10.67 8.55 -7.74
N THR A 313 10.90 7.84 -8.83
CA THR A 313 10.66 6.39 -8.89
C THR A 313 11.87 5.69 -9.48
N VAL A 314 12.28 4.58 -8.86
CA VAL A 314 13.24 3.64 -9.43
C VAL A 314 12.55 2.31 -9.65
N ARG A 315 12.62 1.78 -10.88
CA ARG A 315 11.92 0.54 -11.20
C ARG A 315 12.56 -0.27 -12.32
N ASP A 316 12.24 -1.55 -12.35
CA ASP A 316 12.63 -2.47 -13.42
C ASP A 316 14.15 -2.56 -13.59
N LEU A 317 14.87 -2.72 -12.48
CA LEU A 317 16.33 -2.67 -12.43
C LEU A 317 16.91 -3.74 -11.51
N SER A 318 18.14 -4.14 -11.79
CA SER A 318 18.93 -4.96 -10.88
C SER A 318 20.19 -4.22 -10.42
N PHE A 319 20.60 -4.44 -9.18
CA PHE A 319 21.80 -3.86 -8.58
C PHE A 319 22.80 -4.95 -8.25
N TRP A 320 24.06 -4.69 -8.60
CA TRP A 320 25.16 -5.61 -8.36
C TRP A 320 26.40 -4.84 -7.89
N TYR A 321 27.06 -5.34 -6.85
CA TYR A 321 28.32 -4.82 -6.33
C TYR A 321 29.45 -5.77 -6.71
N PRO A 322 30.29 -5.45 -7.71
CA PRO A 322 31.32 -6.36 -8.22
C PRO A 322 32.41 -6.68 -7.20
N ASN A 323 32.70 -5.74 -6.30
CA ASN A 323 33.72 -5.84 -5.26
C ASN A 323 33.12 -6.25 -3.89
N GLN A 324 32.06 -7.04 -3.87
CA GLN A 324 31.37 -7.42 -2.64
C GLN A 324 32.06 -8.59 -1.92
N GLY A 325 32.66 -8.29 -0.77
CA GLY A 325 33.07 -9.25 0.24
C GLY A 325 34.17 -10.22 -0.18
N ALA A 326 34.64 -11.01 0.79
CA ALA A 326 35.64 -12.04 0.59
C ALA A 326 35.32 -13.29 1.42
N TYR A 327 35.77 -14.43 0.92
CA TYR A 327 35.64 -15.73 1.59
C TYR A 327 36.97 -16.13 2.22
N SER A 328 36.91 -16.59 3.47
CA SER A 328 38.06 -17.09 4.21
C SER A 328 37.72 -18.39 4.93
N ALA A 329 38.72 -19.07 5.51
CA ALA A 329 38.46 -20.23 6.37
C ALA A 329 37.56 -19.90 7.58
N GLY A 330 37.46 -18.62 7.98
CA GLY A 330 36.59 -18.13 9.05
C GLY A 330 35.18 -17.73 8.60
N GLY A 331 34.81 -17.91 7.33
CA GLY A 331 33.50 -17.56 6.78
C GLY A 331 33.54 -16.39 5.79
N PHE A 332 32.35 -15.86 5.49
CA PHE A 332 32.14 -14.72 4.59
C PHE A 332 32.27 -13.39 5.35
N ALA A 333 33.07 -12.47 4.82
CA ALA A 333 33.21 -11.11 5.32
C ALA A 333 32.73 -10.13 4.25
N PRO A 334 31.57 -9.45 4.42
CA PRO A 334 31.07 -8.51 3.42
C PRO A 334 31.87 -7.20 3.43
N THR A 335 31.85 -6.52 2.29
CA THR A 335 32.26 -5.13 2.17
C THR A 335 31.08 -4.23 2.49
N SER A 336 31.28 -3.24 3.36
CA SER A 336 30.25 -2.26 3.70
C SER A 336 30.03 -1.29 2.55
N TYR A 337 28.77 -1.09 2.18
CA TYR A 337 28.30 -0.10 1.22
C TYR A 337 27.14 0.68 1.82
N PRO A 338 26.91 1.94 1.41
CA PRO A 338 25.69 2.68 1.74
C PRO A 338 24.42 1.92 1.30
N TYR A 339 23.26 2.43 1.71
CA TYR A 339 21.99 1.96 1.15
C TYR A 339 22.02 2.05 -0.37
N THR A 340 21.61 0.99 -1.05
CA THR A 340 21.60 0.94 -2.51
C THR A 340 20.60 1.95 -3.07
N VAL A 341 19.43 2.07 -2.44
CA VAL A 341 18.42 3.09 -2.74
C VAL A 341 18.14 3.90 -1.48
N TYR A 342 18.26 5.22 -1.58
CA TYR A 342 18.04 6.16 -0.48
C TYR A 342 17.04 7.26 -0.84
N SER A 343 16.29 7.75 0.13
CA SER A 343 15.44 8.94 0.01
C SER A 343 15.27 9.64 1.35
N GLU A 344 15.20 10.98 1.33
CA GLU A 344 14.64 11.83 2.41
C GLU A 344 13.33 12.51 1.98
N ALA A 345 12.83 12.17 0.80
CA ALA A 345 11.59 12.69 0.24
C ALA A 345 10.43 11.73 0.52
N SER A 346 9.26 12.30 0.80
CA SER A 346 8.00 11.58 0.79
C SER A 346 7.61 11.21 -0.65
N SER A 347 6.66 10.29 -0.79
CA SER A 347 5.99 9.99 -2.05
C SER A 347 6.89 9.36 -3.11
N VAL A 348 7.91 8.63 -2.67
CA VAL A 348 8.88 7.96 -3.54
C VAL A 348 8.55 6.48 -3.70
N ASN A 349 8.99 5.89 -4.82
CA ASN A 349 8.58 4.54 -5.19
C ASN A 349 9.75 3.65 -5.63
N ALA A 350 9.69 2.38 -5.21
CA ALA A 350 10.59 1.31 -5.61
C ALA A 350 9.78 0.11 -6.12
N TYR A 351 9.96 -0.28 -7.38
CA TYR A 351 9.11 -1.29 -8.02
C TYR A 351 9.91 -2.27 -8.89
N ARG A 352 9.70 -3.59 -8.74
CA ARG A 352 10.38 -4.63 -9.54
C ARG A 352 11.91 -4.46 -9.55
N LEU A 353 12.52 -4.61 -8.38
CA LEU A 353 13.96 -4.45 -8.19
C LEU A 353 14.62 -5.76 -7.74
N THR A 354 15.82 -6.02 -8.25
CA THR A 354 16.64 -7.15 -7.81
C THR A 354 17.95 -6.67 -7.20
N PHE A 355 18.23 -7.05 -5.96
CA PHE A 355 19.47 -6.72 -5.25
C PHE A 355 20.33 -7.98 -5.17
N TYR A 356 21.32 -8.14 -6.04
CA TYR A 356 22.07 -9.40 -6.09
C TYR A 356 22.95 -9.60 -4.88
N ASN A 357 23.55 -8.56 -4.31
CA ASN A 357 24.50 -8.70 -3.20
C ASN A 357 24.71 -7.38 -2.43
N SER A 358 23.63 -6.66 -2.19
CA SER A 358 23.67 -5.37 -1.50
C SER A 358 24.02 -5.53 -0.02
N PHE A 359 24.93 -4.70 0.49
CA PHE A 359 25.16 -4.64 1.94
C PHE A 359 23.92 -4.08 2.65
N GLN A 360 23.44 -2.94 2.15
CA GLN A 360 22.21 -2.30 2.57
C GLN A 360 21.29 -2.05 1.36
N GLY A 361 20.01 -2.40 1.47
CA GLY A 361 19.05 -2.34 0.37
C GLY A 361 18.41 -0.97 0.18
N ILE A 362 17.27 -0.75 0.83
CA ILE A 362 16.44 0.46 0.67
C ILE A 362 16.33 1.17 2.02
N TYR A 363 16.52 2.49 2.04
CA TYR A 363 16.14 3.33 3.17
C TYR A 363 15.39 4.56 2.69
N PHE A 364 14.11 4.64 3.06
CA PHE A 364 13.33 5.86 2.90
C PHE A 364 13.15 6.51 4.28
N ASP A 365 13.99 7.52 4.52
CA ASP A 365 13.83 8.49 5.59
C ASP A 365 12.69 9.43 5.22
N LYS A 366 11.73 9.64 6.12
CA LYS A 366 10.46 10.32 5.83
C LYS A 366 9.70 9.67 4.68
N GLY A 367 9.72 8.34 4.64
CA GLY A 367 9.08 7.48 3.66
C GLY A 367 7.55 7.49 3.74
N SER A 368 6.96 8.68 3.73
CA SER A 368 5.52 8.86 3.77
C SER A 368 4.90 8.67 2.39
N ALA A 369 3.74 8.02 2.31
CA ALA A 369 3.06 7.71 1.05
C ALA A 369 3.92 6.94 0.03
N VAL A 370 4.69 5.94 0.49
CA VAL A 370 5.61 5.17 -0.37
C VAL A 370 5.02 3.85 -0.84
N ASN A 371 5.41 3.43 -2.04
CA ASN A 371 5.18 2.07 -2.50
C ASN A 371 6.51 1.35 -2.74
N ILE A 372 6.69 0.22 -2.04
CA ILE A 372 7.79 -0.72 -2.23
C ILE A 372 7.19 -2.05 -2.63
N GLN A 373 7.39 -2.46 -3.88
CA GLN A 373 6.71 -3.62 -4.42
C GLN A 373 7.60 -4.46 -5.35
N ASP A 374 7.42 -5.78 -5.29
CA ASP A 374 8.13 -6.75 -6.11
C ASP A 374 9.66 -6.61 -5.93
N ILE A 375 10.13 -6.70 -4.68
CA ILE A 375 11.55 -6.57 -4.32
C ILE A 375 12.14 -7.94 -4.04
N TYR A 376 13.25 -8.24 -4.71
CA TYR A 376 13.95 -9.51 -4.60
C TYR A 376 15.41 -9.26 -4.27
N GLY A 377 16.02 -10.00 -3.35
CA GLY A 377 17.45 -9.81 -3.15
C GLY A 377 18.15 -10.64 -2.11
N THR A 378 19.47 -10.65 -2.23
CA THR A 378 20.39 -11.04 -1.16
C THR A 378 20.92 -9.77 -0.50
N PHE A 379 20.52 -9.56 0.75
CA PHE A 379 20.97 -8.45 1.58
C PHE A 379 21.91 -8.96 2.66
N LEU A 380 23.00 -8.25 2.92
CA LEU A 380 24.03 -8.75 3.83
C LEU A 380 23.86 -8.22 5.26
N PHE A 381 23.39 -6.98 5.43
CA PHE A 381 23.24 -6.36 6.76
C PHE A 381 21.86 -5.75 7.01
N GLN A 382 21.32 -4.98 6.07
CA GLN A 382 19.99 -4.37 6.21
C GLN A 382 19.24 -4.45 4.87
N GLY A 383 18.05 -5.06 4.85
CA GLY A 383 17.21 -5.13 3.65
C GLY A 383 16.50 -3.80 3.39
N ILE A 384 15.41 -3.54 4.12
CA ILE A 384 14.58 -2.33 3.99
C ILE A 384 14.50 -1.63 5.34
N THR A 385 14.61 -0.31 5.35
CA THR A 385 14.35 0.55 6.50
C THR A 385 13.31 1.61 6.12
N LEU A 386 12.30 1.79 6.96
CA LEU A 386 11.25 2.79 6.78
C LEU A 386 11.00 3.57 8.05
N ASP A 387 11.00 4.89 7.90
CA ASP A 387 10.75 5.84 8.96
C ASP A 387 10.03 7.09 8.47
N GLY A 388 9.40 7.81 9.39
CA GLY A 388 8.70 9.06 9.12
C GLY A 388 7.55 8.93 8.14
N ASN A 389 6.87 7.78 8.13
CA ASN A 389 5.62 7.61 7.40
C ASN A 389 4.43 8.13 8.23
N TYR A 390 3.66 9.03 7.64
CA TYR A 390 2.47 9.68 8.18
C TYR A 390 1.22 9.48 7.29
N GLU A 391 1.37 8.77 6.16
CA GLU A 391 0.32 8.53 5.17
C GLU A 391 0.26 7.04 4.77
N TYR A 392 -0.72 6.65 3.95
CA TYR A 392 -0.85 5.27 3.51
C TYR A 392 0.34 4.82 2.65
N SER A 393 1.04 3.78 3.11
CA SER A 393 2.22 3.21 2.45
C SER A 393 2.10 1.71 2.30
N TYR A 394 2.78 1.15 1.29
CA TYR A 394 2.58 -0.23 0.86
C TYR A 394 3.90 -0.97 0.68
N LEU A 395 4.02 -2.14 1.30
CA LEU A 395 5.12 -3.09 1.16
C LEU A 395 4.55 -4.42 0.68
N THR A 396 4.72 -4.72 -0.61
CA THR A 396 4.05 -5.88 -1.23
C THR A 396 5.02 -6.75 -2.03
N ASN A 397 4.87 -8.07 -1.95
CA ASN A 397 5.65 -9.05 -2.70
C ASN A 397 7.17 -8.86 -2.53
N LEU A 398 7.67 -9.18 -1.34
CA LEU A 398 9.09 -9.06 -1.02
C LEU A 398 9.70 -10.44 -0.80
N PHE A 399 10.86 -10.69 -1.38
CA PHE A 399 11.58 -11.97 -1.25
C PHE A 399 13.07 -11.74 -0.99
N MET A 400 13.54 -12.12 0.21
CA MET A 400 14.95 -12.03 0.59
C MET A 400 15.53 -13.42 0.81
N ASP A 401 16.58 -13.75 0.05
CA ASP A 401 17.28 -15.04 0.13
C ASP A 401 18.68 -14.93 -0.49
N SER A 402 19.68 -15.64 0.05
CA SER A 402 21.01 -15.75 -0.58
C SER A 402 20.98 -16.43 -1.96
N GLU A 403 19.91 -17.16 -2.27
CA GLU A 403 19.68 -17.79 -3.58
C GLU A 403 19.68 -16.79 -4.73
N ILE A 404 19.20 -15.57 -4.48
CA ILE A 404 19.08 -14.54 -5.53
C ILE A 404 20.47 -14.19 -6.10
N TRP A 405 21.50 -14.12 -5.26
CA TRP A 405 22.88 -13.95 -5.73
C TRP A 405 23.41 -15.18 -6.45
N ALA A 406 23.18 -16.36 -5.89
CA ALA A 406 23.69 -17.62 -6.44
C ALA A 406 23.13 -17.90 -7.85
N ASN A 407 21.85 -17.59 -8.05
CA ASN A 407 21.15 -17.78 -9.32
C ASN A 407 21.23 -16.58 -10.27
N ALA A 408 22.00 -15.54 -9.92
CA ALA A 408 22.13 -14.35 -10.74
C ALA A 408 22.57 -14.67 -12.20
N PRO A 409 22.17 -13.84 -13.18
CA PRO A 409 22.47 -14.09 -14.58
C PRO A 409 23.98 -14.00 -14.85
N SER A 410 24.42 -14.44 -16.03
CA SER A 410 25.85 -14.55 -16.36
C SER A 410 26.63 -13.24 -16.32
N ALA A 411 25.94 -12.10 -16.45
CA ALA A 411 26.55 -10.77 -16.31
C ALA A 411 27.07 -10.49 -14.88
N VAL A 412 26.51 -11.15 -13.87
CA VAL A 412 27.02 -11.11 -12.49
C VAL A 412 28.15 -12.13 -12.38
N ILE A 413 29.40 -11.65 -12.29
CA ILE A 413 30.59 -12.51 -12.39
C ILE A 413 31.09 -13.06 -11.05
N ASN A 414 30.73 -12.45 -9.92
CA ASN A 414 31.18 -12.84 -8.58
C ASN A 414 30.18 -13.72 -7.82
N LYS A 415 29.47 -14.60 -8.53
CA LYS A 415 28.42 -15.45 -7.94
C LYS A 415 28.99 -16.46 -6.95
N PRO A 416 28.34 -16.69 -5.80
CA PRO A 416 28.78 -17.70 -4.86
C PRO A 416 28.56 -19.11 -5.43
N SER A 417 29.53 -20.00 -5.24
CA SER A 417 29.30 -21.44 -5.30
C SER A 417 28.34 -21.90 -4.18
N ALA A 418 27.83 -23.13 -4.25
CA ALA A 418 26.95 -23.68 -3.21
C ALA A 418 27.56 -23.59 -1.80
N ALA A 419 28.84 -23.94 -1.64
CA ALA A 419 29.54 -23.84 -0.35
C ALA A 419 29.73 -22.39 0.11
N GLN A 420 29.97 -21.46 -0.82
CA GLN A 420 30.06 -20.03 -0.50
C GLN A 420 28.70 -19.44 -0.13
N ARG A 421 27.61 -19.93 -0.71
CA ARG A 421 26.24 -19.54 -0.35
C ARG A 421 25.94 -19.94 1.09
N GLU A 422 26.32 -21.13 1.53
CA GLU A 422 26.16 -21.56 2.94
C GLU A 422 26.89 -20.62 3.91
N GLN A 423 28.07 -20.12 3.54
CA GLN A 423 28.80 -19.13 4.35
C GLN A 423 28.08 -17.77 4.40
N ILE A 424 27.48 -17.33 3.29
CA ILE A 424 26.65 -16.12 3.25
C ILE A 424 25.42 -16.31 4.13
N ALA A 425 24.69 -17.42 3.99
CA ALA A 425 23.52 -17.72 4.80
C ALA A 425 23.86 -17.77 6.30
N GLY A 426 25.00 -18.35 6.67
CA GLY A 426 25.48 -18.32 8.06
C GLY A 426 25.74 -16.90 8.59
N TYR A 427 26.32 -16.04 7.74
CA TYR A 427 26.52 -14.62 8.06
C TYR A 427 25.18 -13.88 8.21
N THR A 428 24.27 -13.99 7.24
CA THR A 428 22.99 -13.26 7.25
C THR A 428 22.09 -13.72 8.40
N ASN A 429 22.07 -15.02 8.74
CA ASN A 429 21.37 -15.52 9.94
C ASN A 429 21.87 -14.90 11.25
N SER A 430 23.12 -14.40 11.27
CA SER A 430 23.71 -13.77 12.45
C SER A 430 23.54 -12.25 12.48
N TYR A 431 23.48 -11.61 11.30
CA TYR A 431 23.62 -10.14 11.20
C TYR A 431 22.52 -9.42 10.43
N LEU A 432 21.79 -10.09 9.53
CA LEU A 432 20.80 -9.44 8.66
C LEU A 432 19.55 -9.02 9.43
N PHE A 433 19.18 -7.75 9.27
CA PHE A 433 17.85 -7.22 9.53
C PHE A 433 17.10 -7.12 8.19
N GLY A 434 16.08 -7.94 7.99
CA GLY A 434 15.32 -7.95 6.74
C GLY A 434 14.57 -6.64 6.53
N ILE A 435 13.54 -6.39 7.35
CA ILE A 435 12.78 -5.14 7.37
C ILE A 435 12.87 -4.52 8.75
N LYS A 436 13.16 -3.22 8.80
CA LYS A 436 13.23 -2.44 10.03
C LYS A 436 12.27 -1.26 9.95
N LEU A 437 11.37 -1.17 10.92
CA LEU A 437 10.28 -0.19 10.97
C LEU A 437 10.39 0.68 12.24
N TRP A 438 10.33 2.00 12.06
CA TRP A 438 10.35 3.01 13.13
C TRP A 438 9.03 3.78 13.27
N LYS A 439 8.89 5.03 12.80
CA LYS A 439 7.58 5.72 12.72
C LYS A 439 6.90 5.36 11.41
N ASN A 440 5.80 4.62 11.50
CA ASN A 440 4.93 4.38 10.35
C ASN A 440 3.46 4.53 10.77
N ASP A 441 2.64 5.12 9.90
CA ASP A 441 1.20 5.32 10.10
C ASP A 441 0.45 4.78 8.88
N GLY A 442 -0.51 3.87 9.06
CA GLY A 442 -1.22 3.26 7.93
C GLY A 442 -0.33 2.42 7.00
N LEU A 443 0.65 1.67 7.52
CA LEU A 443 1.50 0.79 6.70
C LEU A 443 0.80 -0.54 6.40
N THR A 444 0.68 -0.88 5.12
CA THR A 444 0.12 -2.17 4.67
C THR A 444 1.22 -3.09 4.12
N MET A 445 1.29 -4.31 4.63
CA MET A 445 2.30 -5.32 4.28
C MET A 445 1.66 -6.61 3.76
N TYR A 446 2.09 -7.09 2.59
CA TYR A 446 1.51 -8.30 1.99
C TYR A 446 2.54 -9.14 1.23
N GLY A 447 2.53 -10.46 1.44
CA GLY A 447 3.34 -11.39 0.64
C GLY A 447 4.84 -11.17 0.84
N ILE A 448 5.29 -11.23 2.10
CA ILE A 448 6.69 -10.96 2.46
C ILE A 448 7.35 -12.26 2.90
N SER A 449 8.46 -12.63 2.26
CA SER A 449 9.30 -13.75 2.64
C SER A 449 10.72 -13.28 2.88
N ILE A 450 11.22 -13.51 4.10
CA ILE A 450 12.57 -13.13 4.50
C ILE A 450 13.22 -14.36 5.10
N ASN A 451 14.10 -14.98 4.31
CA ASN A 451 14.84 -16.16 4.68
C ASN A 451 16.24 -15.75 5.18
N GLU A 452 16.87 -16.64 5.94
CA GLU A 452 18.28 -16.52 6.32
C GLU A 452 18.64 -15.20 7.03
N ALA A 453 17.73 -14.67 7.87
CA ALA A 453 17.91 -13.40 8.56
C ALA A 453 17.91 -13.59 10.08
N ASN A 454 18.75 -12.82 10.77
CA ASN A 454 18.73 -12.72 12.23
C ASN A 454 17.38 -12.16 12.73
N ASN A 455 16.93 -11.07 12.12
CA ASN A 455 15.61 -10.51 12.35
C ASN A 455 14.90 -10.36 11.01
N GLY A 456 13.76 -11.02 10.85
CA GLY A 456 12.94 -10.92 9.64
C GLY A 456 12.34 -9.53 9.51
N ILE A 457 11.38 -9.22 10.37
CA ILE A 457 10.77 -7.89 10.53
C ILE A 457 11.02 -7.44 11.97
N LEU A 458 11.66 -6.30 12.14
CA LEU A 458 11.88 -5.65 13.42
C LEU A 458 11.08 -4.35 13.49
N ILE A 459 10.15 -4.30 14.44
CA ILE A 459 9.41 -3.11 14.82
C ILE A 459 9.99 -2.62 16.14
N GLU A 460 10.58 -1.44 16.16
CA GLU A 460 11.19 -0.89 17.36
C GLU A 460 10.96 0.62 17.50
N GLN A 461 11.22 1.16 18.69
CA GLN A 461 11.20 2.60 18.88
C GLN A 461 12.34 3.27 18.10
N GLY A 462 12.00 4.18 17.19
CA GLY A 462 12.98 5.00 16.47
C GLY A 462 13.55 6.15 17.32
N PRO A 463 14.79 6.60 17.08
CA PRO A 463 15.34 7.78 17.74
C PRO A 463 14.68 9.09 17.23
N PRO A 464 14.39 10.11 18.08
CA PRO A 464 14.05 10.12 19.49
C PRO A 464 12.67 10.77 19.73
N SER A 465 11.59 10.32 19.08
CA SER A 465 10.21 10.77 19.42
C SER A 465 9.07 10.00 18.70
N SER A 466 9.33 8.89 18.00
CA SER A 466 8.29 8.23 17.21
C SER A 466 7.23 7.51 18.07
N ASN A 467 5.94 7.70 17.76
CA ASN A 467 4.79 6.94 18.30
C ASN A 467 4.78 5.44 17.87
N GLY A 468 5.91 4.87 17.42
CA GLY A 468 5.98 3.52 16.86
C GLY A 468 5.37 3.39 15.46
N SER A 469 5.29 2.14 14.98
CA SER A 469 4.72 1.81 13.66
C SER A 469 3.34 1.17 13.80
N TYR A 470 2.36 1.63 13.02
CA TYR A 470 1.00 1.10 12.95
C TYR A 470 0.69 0.59 11.55
N GLY A 471 -0.10 -0.49 11.49
CA GLY A 471 -0.48 -1.05 10.21
C GLY A 471 -1.07 -2.45 10.25
N ALA A 472 -1.13 -3.06 9.08
CA ALA A 472 -1.64 -4.41 8.91
C ALA A 472 -0.73 -5.26 8.02
N MET A 473 -0.60 -6.53 8.38
CA MET A 473 0.21 -7.50 7.63
C MET A 473 -0.54 -8.81 7.35
N ALA A 474 -0.30 -9.39 6.18
CA ALA A 474 -0.83 -10.70 5.79
C ALA A 474 0.15 -11.43 4.87
N LYS A 475 0.15 -12.77 4.91
CA LYS A 475 1.07 -13.61 4.13
C LYS A 475 2.53 -13.29 4.40
N ILE A 476 2.90 -13.35 5.67
CA ILE A 476 4.22 -13.02 6.21
C ILE A 476 4.97 -14.32 6.56
N ASN A 477 5.96 -14.63 5.74
CA ASN A 477 6.98 -15.64 6.00
C ASN A 477 8.27 -14.98 6.51
N ALA A 478 8.23 -14.48 7.73
CA ALA A 478 9.37 -13.88 8.41
C ALA A 478 9.17 -13.97 9.93
N ASN A 479 10.26 -14.03 10.69
CA ASN A 479 10.18 -13.79 12.12
C ASN A 479 9.85 -12.31 12.36
N VAL A 480 8.77 -12.03 13.09
CA VAL A 480 8.34 -10.67 13.46
C VAL A 480 8.68 -10.44 14.92
N ARG A 481 9.54 -9.46 15.17
CA ARG A 481 9.96 -9.03 16.51
C ARG A 481 9.50 -7.61 16.77
N THR A 482 9.01 -7.38 17.98
CA THR A 482 8.58 -6.08 18.48
C THR A 482 9.36 -5.73 19.74
N ASP A 483 10.15 -4.66 19.68
CA ASP A 483 10.95 -4.16 20.81
C ASP A 483 10.32 -2.88 21.35
N PHE A 484 9.45 -3.06 22.35
CA PHE A 484 8.73 -1.96 23.00
C PHE A 484 9.50 -1.45 24.21
N VAL A 485 10.14 -0.28 24.07
CA VAL A 485 10.74 0.42 25.22
C VAL A 485 9.66 1.21 26.01
N ARG A 486 8.43 1.33 25.47
CA ARG A 486 7.23 1.88 26.15
C ARG A 486 5.97 1.09 25.76
N ALA A 487 4.95 1.09 26.62
CA ALA A 487 3.68 0.39 26.40
C ALA A 487 2.85 0.90 25.20
N GLU A 488 3.22 2.05 24.61
CA GLU A 488 2.46 2.76 23.57
C GLU A 488 3.08 2.66 22.16
N VAL A 489 4.17 1.89 21.98
CA VAL A 489 4.90 1.85 20.71
C VAL A 489 4.26 0.82 19.78
N GLY A 490 3.52 1.28 18.75
CA GLY A 490 3.16 0.50 17.56
C GLY A 490 2.22 -0.69 17.72
N GLU A 491 1.21 -0.77 16.85
CA GLU A 491 0.27 -1.89 16.79
C GLU A 491 0.14 -2.37 15.34
N PHE A 492 0.50 -3.64 15.11
CA PHE A 492 0.28 -4.33 13.84
C PHE A 492 -0.67 -5.50 14.03
N ILE A 493 -1.68 -5.58 13.17
CA ILE A 493 -2.41 -6.83 12.99
C ILE A 493 -1.64 -7.75 12.05
N ASN A 494 -1.57 -9.04 12.40
CA ASN A 494 -1.02 -10.07 11.54
C ASN A 494 -2.09 -11.14 11.34
N THR A 495 -2.76 -11.03 10.20
CA THR A 495 -3.90 -11.90 9.87
C THR A 495 -3.52 -13.38 9.76
N ASP A 496 -2.24 -13.73 9.57
CA ASP A 496 -1.80 -15.14 9.57
C ASP A 496 -1.88 -15.79 10.96
N LYS A 497 -2.07 -14.99 12.02
CA LYS A 497 -2.40 -15.46 13.37
C LYS A 497 -3.86 -15.88 13.50
N VAL A 498 -4.74 -15.45 12.58
CA VAL A 498 -6.13 -15.88 12.48
C VAL A 498 -6.22 -17.04 11.48
N TRP A 499 -6.46 -18.25 11.97
CA TRP A 499 -6.42 -19.44 11.11
C TRP A 499 -7.46 -19.41 9.98
N GLN A 500 -8.64 -18.82 10.23
CA GLN A 500 -9.70 -18.67 9.23
C GLN A 500 -9.28 -17.74 8.09
N ALA A 501 -8.31 -16.85 8.31
CA ALA A 501 -7.75 -15.97 7.27
C ALA A 501 -6.67 -16.66 6.43
N ARG A 502 -6.02 -17.72 6.94
CA ARG A 502 -4.93 -18.41 6.24
C ARG A 502 -5.28 -18.93 4.84
N PRO A 503 -6.47 -19.53 4.58
CA PRO A 503 -6.83 -19.95 3.23
C PRO A 503 -7.25 -18.79 2.31
N LEU A 504 -7.44 -17.57 2.83
CA LEU A 504 -7.81 -16.42 2.02
C LEU A 504 -6.56 -15.78 1.43
N PHE A 505 -6.51 -15.60 0.11
CA PHE A 505 -5.42 -14.93 -0.58
C PHE A 505 -5.96 -13.80 -1.45
N TYR A 506 -5.13 -12.79 -1.64
CA TYR A 506 -5.40 -11.71 -2.56
C TYR A 506 -4.71 -12.02 -3.89
N ALA A 507 -5.49 -12.03 -4.96
CA ALA A 507 -4.96 -12.08 -6.32
C ALA A 507 -4.97 -10.66 -6.88
N PHE A 508 -3.78 -10.07 -7.01
CA PHE A 508 -3.61 -8.75 -7.60
C PHE A 508 -4.18 -8.68 -9.03
N ALA A 509 -4.59 -7.47 -9.40
CA ALA A 509 -5.28 -7.20 -10.65
C ALA A 509 -4.49 -7.75 -11.85
N PRO A 510 -5.19 -8.34 -12.83
CA PRO A 510 -4.54 -8.76 -14.05
C PRO A 510 -3.97 -7.55 -14.78
N VAL A 511 -2.91 -7.82 -15.51
CA VAL A 511 -2.29 -6.85 -16.40
C VAL A 511 -3.28 -6.32 -17.45
N ARG A 512 -3.24 -5.00 -17.69
CA ARG A 512 -4.06 -4.31 -18.69
C ARG A 512 -3.22 -3.47 -19.64
N LYS A 513 -3.61 -3.46 -20.91
CA LYS A 513 -2.91 -2.83 -22.02
C LYS A 513 -3.88 -2.43 -23.15
N PRO A 514 -3.52 -1.43 -23.97
CA PRO A 514 -4.25 -1.14 -25.20
C PRO A 514 -4.17 -2.32 -26.19
N ALA A 515 -5.17 -2.44 -27.06
CA ALA A 515 -5.28 -3.55 -28.02
C ALA A 515 -4.20 -3.54 -29.11
N ASN A 516 -3.70 -2.36 -29.50
CA ASN A 516 -2.61 -2.19 -30.46
C ASN A 516 -1.41 -1.54 -29.79
N GLU A 517 -0.44 -2.34 -29.35
CA GLU A 517 0.74 -1.85 -28.61
C GLU A 517 1.74 -1.06 -29.47
N SER A 518 1.61 -1.11 -30.80
CA SER A 518 2.53 -0.42 -31.72
C SER A 518 2.05 0.99 -32.08
N ASN A 519 0.76 1.29 -31.87
CA ASN A 519 0.18 2.59 -32.18
C ASN A 519 0.36 3.56 -31.02
N LEU A 520 1.33 4.47 -31.13
CA LEU A 520 1.56 5.57 -30.20
C LEU A 520 1.21 6.90 -30.88
N ILE A 521 0.30 7.65 -30.27
CA ILE A 521 -0.07 8.99 -30.71
C ILE A 521 0.28 9.99 -29.61
N ASN A 522 1.18 10.92 -29.89
CA ASN A 522 1.46 12.06 -29.01
C ASN A 522 0.55 13.24 -29.40
N VAL A 523 -0.22 13.76 -28.45
CA VAL A 523 -1.21 14.81 -28.73
C VAL A 523 -0.60 16.15 -29.14
N LYS A 524 0.68 16.40 -28.83
CA LYS A 524 1.37 17.63 -29.23
C LYS A 524 1.87 17.58 -30.67
N ASP A 525 2.01 16.40 -31.25
CA ASP A 525 2.48 16.24 -32.63
C ASP A 525 1.36 16.56 -33.62
N ALA A 526 1.74 16.99 -34.82
CA ALA A 526 0.79 17.18 -35.91
C ALA A 526 0.14 15.83 -36.29
N PRO A 527 -1.18 15.79 -36.60
CA PRO A 527 -2.07 16.93 -36.81
C PRO A 527 -2.81 17.44 -35.57
N TYR A 528 -2.61 16.86 -34.38
CA TYR A 528 -3.42 17.14 -33.18
C TYR A 528 -3.05 18.47 -32.52
N ASN A 529 -1.75 18.79 -32.44
CA ASN A 529 -1.23 20.10 -32.02
C ASN A 529 -1.77 20.65 -30.68
N ALA A 530 -2.07 19.78 -29.71
CA ALA A 530 -2.45 20.18 -28.36
C ALA A 530 -1.36 21.07 -27.73
N LYS A 531 -1.77 22.09 -26.98
CA LYS A 531 -0.89 23.09 -26.36
C LYS A 531 -0.41 22.64 -24.99
N GLY A 532 -1.32 22.16 -24.14
CA GLY A 532 -1.00 21.80 -22.75
C GLY A 532 -0.51 23.01 -21.92
N ASN A 533 -1.01 24.21 -22.22
CA ASN A 533 -0.61 25.46 -21.56
C ASN A 533 -1.58 25.91 -20.46
N GLY A 534 -2.68 25.20 -20.24
CA GLY A 534 -3.74 25.49 -19.28
C GLY A 534 -4.75 26.55 -19.73
N VAL A 535 -4.54 27.15 -20.90
CA VAL A 535 -5.34 28.28 -21.40
C VAL A 535 -6.14 27.89 -22.64
N ALA A 536 -5.48 27.30 -23.64
CA ALA A 536 -6.12 26.81 -24.85
C ALA A 536 -6.95 25.56 -24.55
N ASP A 537 -8.14 25.44 -25.14
CA ASP A 537 -8.95 24.25 -25.01
C ASP A 537 -8.36 23.11 -25.86
N ASP A 538 -7.72 22.17 -25.18
CA ASP A 538 -7.06 21.00 -25.76
C ASP A 538 -8.02 19.82 -25.96
N GLY A 539 -9.26 19.92 -25.45
CA GLY A 539 -10.27 18.86 -25.54
C GLY A 539 -10.48 18.32 -26.97
N PRO A 540 -10.72 19.18 -27.99
CA PRO A 540 -10.88 18.72 -29.37
C PRO A 540 -9.64 18.02 -29.96
N ALA A 541 -8.44 18.48 -29.61
CA ALA A 541 -7.19 17.88 -30.07
C ALA A 541 -7.00 16.48 -29.47
N ILE A 542 -7.21 16.36 -28.15
CA ILE A 542 -7.12 15.10 -27.41
C ILE A 542 -8.17 14.10 -27.92
N GLN A 543 -9.42 14.54 -28.09
CA GLN A 543 -10.49 13.66 -28.60
C GLN A 543 -10.21 13.19 -30.03
N SER A 544 -9.62 14.03 -30.88
CA SER A 544 -9.23 13.66 -32.24
C SER A 544 -8.14 12.57 -32.22
N ALA A 545 -7.15 12.69 -31.33
CA ALA A 545 -6.12 11.68 -31.14
C ALA A 545 -6.69 10.35 -30.62
N LEU A 546 -7.59 10.40 -29.63
CA LEU A 546 -8.31 9.23 -29.12
C LEU A 546 -9.11 8.54 -30.23
N THR A 547 -9.83 9.31 -31.03
CA THR A 547 -10.63 8.79 -32.16
C THR A 547 -9.74 8.13 -33.21
N ALA A 548 -8.60 8.74 -33.55
CA ALA A 548 -7.64 8.16 -34.49
C ALA A 548 -7.04 6.84 -33.97
N ALA A 549 -6.71 6.75 -32.68
CA ALA A 549 -6.28 5.50 -32.06
C ALA A 549 -7.37 4.43 -32.12
N GLY A 550 -8.64 4.80 -31.85
CA GLY A 550 -9.77 3.88 -31.98
C GLY A 550 -9.96 3.36 -33.40
N ILE A 551 -9.87 4.23 -34.41
CA ILE A 551 -9.95 3.86 -35.84
C ILE A 551 -8.81 2.90 -36.24
N ALA A 552 -7.63 3.06 -35.63
CA ALA A 552 -6.47 2.19 -35.83
C ALA A 552 -6.56 0.84 -35.07
N GLY A 553 -7.70 0.53 -34.44
CA GLY A 553 -7.93 -0.70 -33.70
C GLY A 553 -7.37 -0.70 -32.27
N GLY A 554 -7.13 0.47 -31.69
CA GLY A 554 -6.55 0.66 -30.37
C GLY A 554 -5.20 1.40 -30.42
N GLY A 555 -4.58 1.59 -29.26
CA GLY A 555 -3.30 2.29 -29.16
C GLY A 555 -3.14 3.09 -27.88
N THR A 556 -1.97 3.68 -27.70
CA THR A 556 -1.73 4.64 -26.62
C THR A 556 -1.79 6.06 -27.15
N VAL A 557 -2.64 6.88 -26.56
CA VAL A 557 -2.62 8.34 -26.72
C VAL A 557 -1.85 8.94 -25.55
N PHE A 558 -0.69 9.53 -25.83
CA PHE A 558 0.21 10.11 -24.84
C PHE A 558 -0.01 11.60 -24.69
N LEU A 559 -0.15 12.04 -23.44
CA LEU A 559 -0.19 13.42 -23.00
C LEU A 559 1.15 13.76 -22.32
N PRO A 560 2.08 14.46 -23.00
CA PRO A 560 3.29 14.96 -22.36
C PRO A 560 2.98 15.85 -21.15
N PRO A 561 3.94 16.13 -20.25
CA PRO A 561 3.73 17.10 -19.17
C PRO A 561 3.14 18.43 -19.67
N GLY A 562 2.20 18.97 -18.89
CA GLY A 562 1.43 20.16 -19.22
C GLY A 562 0.05 20.15 -18.58
N SER A 563 -0.56 21.33 -18.51
CA SER A 563 -1.95 21.51 -18.06
C SER A 563 -2.85 21.59 -19.30
N TYR A 564 -3.79 20.67 -19.44
CA TYR A 564 -4.67 20.61 -20.61
C TYR A 564 -6.05 21.04 -20.20
N LYS A 565 -6.49 22.22 -20.67
CA LYS A 565 -7.85 22.66 -20.46
C LYS A 565 -8.78 21.84 -21.34
N VAL A 566 -9.82 21.27 -20.75
CA VAL A 566 -10.84 20.48 -21.45
C VAL A 566 -12.21 21.02 -21.08
N SER A 567 -12.84 21.75 -22.01
CA SER A 567 -14.17 22.36 -21.76
C SER A 567 -15.32 21.35 -21.88
N GLY A 568 -15.11 20.24 -22.59
CA GLY A 568 -16.07 19.16 -22.81
C GLY A 568 -15.75 17.88 -22.02
N SER A 569 -16.34 16.76 -22.44
CA SER A 569 -15.98 15.42 -21.97
C SER A 569 -15.14 14.69 -23.02
N LEU A 570 -14.39 13.67 -22.61
CA LEU A 570 -13.61 12.80 -23.49
C LEU A 570 -14.13 11.35 -23.45
N GLN A 571 -14.18 10.73 -24.62
CA GLN A 571 -14.50 9.33 -24.80
C GLN A 571 -13.22 8.58 -25.18
N VAL A 572 -12.81 7.64 -24.33
CA VAL A 572 -11.67 6.74 -24.60
C VAL A 572 -12.21 5.50 -25.32
N PRO A 573 -11.89 5.31 -26.62
CA PRO A 573 -12.48 4.23 -27.41
C PRO A 573 -11.99 2.85 -27.02
N THR A 574 -12.66 1.82 -27.53
CA THR A 574 -12.29 0.42 -27.29
C THR A 574 -10.83 0.13 -27.62
N GLY A 575 -10.12 -0.51 -26.70
CA GLY A 575 -8.72 -0.89 -26.89
C GLY A 575 -7.72 0.28 -26.85
N VAL A 576 -8.16 1.49 -26.48
CA VAL A 576 -7.30 2.69 -26.39
C VAL A 576 -6.92 2.97 -24.93
N GLU A 577 -5.67 3.35 -24.72
CA GLU A 577 -5.16 3.84 -23.44
C GLU A 577 -4.80 5.33 -23.54
N LEU A 578 -5.41 6.19 -22.73
CA LEU A 578 -4.95 7.58 -22.55
C LEU A 578 -3.91 7.60 -21.43
N THR A 579 -2.68 8.00 -21.74
CA THR A 579 -1.54 7.94 -20.82
C THR A 579 -0.94 9.32 -20.63
N GLY A 580 -0.76 9.75 -19.39
CA GLY A 580 0.02 10.92 -19.03
C GLY A 580 1.48 10.61 -18.75
N SER A 581 2.18 11.57 -18.15
CA SER A 581 3.63 11.51 -17.92
C SER A 581 4.05 10.78 -16.64
N HIS A 582 3.13 10.46 -15.72
CA HIS A 582 3.49 9.74 -14.50
C HIS A 582 3.66 8.24 -14.76
N GLY A 583 4.74 7.66 -14.22
CA GLY A 583 4.90 6.20 -14.16
C GLY A 583 4.39 5.56 -12.87
N TYR A 584 4.18 6.36 -11.82
CA TYR A 584 3.63 6.01 -10.50
C TYR A 584 3.33 7.34 -9.76
N VAL A 585 2.31 7.43 -8.90
CA VAL A 585 1.96 8.66 -8.15
C VAL A 585 1.84 8.34 -6.67
N HIS A 586 2.31 9.24 -5.79
CA HIS A 586 1.75 9.46 -4.44
C HIS A 586 2.16 10.82 -3.83
N ALA A 587 2.21 11.93 -4.60
CA ALA A 587 2.43 13.26 -4.03
C ALA A 587 1.40 14.29 -4.53
N HIS A 588 0.98 15.18 -3.64
CA HIS A 588 -0.03 16.21 -3.89
C HIS A 588 0.49 17.49 -4.59
N ASN A 589 1.68 17.41 -5.18
CA ASN A 589 2.41 18.55 -5.79
C ASN A 589 2.63 18.33 -7.30
N ASN A 590 1.60 17.88 -8.02
CA ASN A 590 1.70 17.39 -9.40
C ASN A 590 1.63 18.49 -10.48
N LEU A 591 1.81 19.77 -10.14
CA LEU A 591 1.56 20.88 -11.08
C LEU A 591 2.49 20.91 -12.31
N ASP A 592 3.63 20.23 -12.25
CA ASP A 592 4.60 20.13 -13.34
C ASP A 592 4.40 18.94 -14.28
N THR A 593 3.36 18.14 -14.04
CA THR A 593 3.12 16.86 -14.71
C THR A 593 1.98 16.97 -15.73
N THR A 594 1.38 15.85 -16.13
CA THR A 594 0.16 15.87 -16.95
C THR A 594 -1.06 16.11 -16.05
N VAL A 595 -1.72 17.26 -16.23
CA VAL A 595 -2.94 17.63 -15.49
C VAL A 595 -4.06 17.94 -16.50
N LEU A 596 -5.21 17.30 -16.36
CA LEU A 596 -6.43 17.64 -17.08
C LEU A 596 -7.27 18.62 -16.25
N LEU A 597 -7.49 19.83 -16.77
CA LEU A 597 -8.36 20.84 -16.16
C LEU A 597 -9.79 20.65 -16.66
N ALA A 598 -10.64 20.06 -15.82
CA ALA A 598 -12.01 19.71 -16.16
C ALA A 598 -12.99 20.87 -15.88
N TYR A 599 -13.65 21.36 -16.93
CA TYR A 599 -14.67 22.42 -16.83
C TYR A 599 -16.10 21.93 -17.13
N SER A 600 -16.26 20.73 -17.69
CA SER A 600 -17.57 20.23 -18.12
C SER A 600 -18.46 19.82 -16.94
N GLY A 601 -19.76 20.11 -17.03
CA GLY A 601 -20.77 19.53 -16.13
C GLY A 601 -20.98 20.26 -14.79
N LYS A 602 -20.35 21.43 -14.60
CA LYS A 602 -20.53 22.28 -13.41
C LYS A 602 -22.00 22.56 -13.10
N ASP A 603 -22.34 22.45 -11.82
CA ASP A 603 -23.68 22.72 -11.27
C ASP A 603 -24.79 21.89 -11.93
N THR A 604 -24.46 20.69 -12.42
CA THR A 604 -25.46 19.75 -12.95
C THR A 604 -26.49 19.36 -11.89
N THR A 605 -27.76 19.24 -12.30
CA THR A 605 -28.86 18.84 -11.42
C THR A 605 -28.92 17.32 -11.19
N ALA A 606 -28.21 16.53 -12.01
CA ALA A 606 -28.21 15.06 -11.98
C ALA A 606 -26.78 14.49 -12.07
N PRO A 607 -25.90 14.76 -11.09
CA PRO A 607 -24.48 14.38 -11.14
C PRO A 607 -24.24 12.88 -11.32
N ASP A 608 -25.14 12.03 -10.82
CA ASP A 608 -24.95 10.58 -10.87
C ASP A 608 -25.24 9.98 -12.25
N SER A 609 -25.98 10.68 -13.13
CA SER A 609 -26.37 10.20 -14.46
C SER A 609 -25.91 11.08 -15.63
N ALA A 610 -25.54 12.33 -15.35
CA ALA A 610 -24.95 13.22 -16.35
C ALA A 610 -23.67 12.63 -16.94
N THR A 611 -23.31 13.04 -18.18
CA THR A 611 -22.12 12.54 -18.88
C THR A 611 -20.86 12.79 -18.04
N ALA A 612 -20.07 11.73 -17.82
CA ALA A 612 -18.83 11.81 -17.06
C ALA A 612 -17.77 12.63 -17.81
N PHE A 613 -16.80 13.19 -17.10
CA PHE A 613 -15.69 13.91 -17.73
C PHE A 613 -14.88 12.99 -18.65
N LEU A 614 -14.52 11.80 -18.18
CA LEU A 614 -13.92 10.71 -18.95
C LEU A 614 -14.87 9.51 -19.00
N THR A 615 -15.11 8.96 -20.19
CA THR A 615 -15.86 7.70 -20.34
C THR A 615 -15.00 6.64 -21.02
N LEU A 616 -14.93 5.44 -20.42
CA LEU A 616 -14.09 4.34 -20.87
C LEU A 616 -14.93 3.29 -21.60
N SER A 617 -14.68 3.09 -22.89
CA SER A 617 -15.30 1.98 -23.65
C SER A 617 -14.69 0.63 -23.26
N GLN A 618 -15.27 -0.48 -23.71
CA GLN A 618 -14.72 -1.82 -23.43
C GLN A 618 -13.21 -1.92 -23.73
N GLY A 619 -12.43 -2.47 -22.81
CA GLY A 619 -10.98 -2.62 -22.98
C GLY A 619 -10.22 -1.31 -23.14
N ALA A 620 -10.80 -0.19 -22.70
CA ALA A 620 -10.13 1.11 -22.67
C ALA A 620 -9.58 1.41 -21.27
N GLY A 621 -8.54 2.23 -21.19
CA GLY A 621 -8.03 2.66 -19.91
C GLY A 621 -7.35 4.00 -19.88
N ILE A 622 -7.10 4.45 -18.66
CA ILE A 622 -6.41 5.70 -18.37
C ILE A 622 -5.29 5.45 -17.37
N LYS A 623 -4.16 6.13 -17.57
CA LYS A 623 -3.08 6.09 -16.58
C LYS A 623 -2.22 7.35 -16.52
N GLY A 624 -1.68 7.60 -15.33
CA GLY A 624 -0.51 8.46 -15.17
C GLY A 624 -0.76 9.96 -15.35
N PHE A 625 -1.90 10.49 -14.91
CA PHE A 625 -2.20 11.93 -14.92
C PHE A 625 -3.13 12.33 -13.77
N SER A 626 -3.17 13.62 -13.45
CA SER A 626 -4.14 14.19 -12.50
C SER A 626 -5.36 14.77 -13.23
N VAL A 627 -6.51 14.76 -12.56
CA VAL A 627 -7.70 15.52 -12.96
C VAL A 627 -8.03 16.53 -11.87
N TYR A 628 -8.18 17.79 -12.28
CA TYR A 628 -8.46 18.91 -11.40
C TYR A 628 -9.59 19.76 -11.97
N TYR A 629 -10.50 20.20 -11.11
CA TYR A 629 -11.65 21.05 -11.42
C TYR A 629 -11.38 22.48 -10.93
N PRO A 630 -11.04 23.42 -11.84
CA PRO A 630 -10.65 24.79 -11.45
C PRO A 630 -11.75 25.61 -10.79
N GLU A 631 -13.01 25.20 -10.98
CA GLU A 631 -14.18 25.90 -10.46
C GLU A 631 -14.86 25.17 -9.29
N GLN A 632 -14.23 24.14 -8.73
CA GLN A 632 -14.72 23.45 -7.54
C GLN A 632 -14.52 24.31 -6.28
N GLY A 633 -15.38 24.12 -5.27
CA GLY A 633 -15.19 24.65 -3.92
C GLY A 633 -15.10 23.53 -2.88
N PHE A 634 -14.92 23.90 -1.62
CA PHE A 634 -14.74 22.96 -0.51
C PHE A 634 -15.64 23.25 0.69
N ALA A 635 -16.40 24.34 0.65
CA ALA A 635 -17.28 24.75 1.73
C ALA A 635 -18.72 24.38 1.43
N ASP A 636 -19.44 23.90 2.45
CA ASP A 636 -20.89 23.86 2.39
C ASP A 636 -21.42 25.30 2.40
N GLY A 637 -22.00 25.72 1.28
CA GLY A 637 -22.60 27.06 1.15
C GLY A 637 -23.76 27.31 2.12
N ALA A 638 -24.37 26.25 2.68
CA ALA A 638 -25.47 26.34 3.62
C ALA A 638 -25.03 26.34 5.10
N ASP A 639 -23.82 25.88 5.43
CA ASP A 639 -23.41 25.66 6.83
C ASP A 639 -23.13 26.99 7.56
N PRO A 640 -23.96 27.40 8.55
CA PRO A 640 -23.73 28.65 9.29
C PRO A 640 -22.44 28.63 10.14
N GLY A 641 -21.85 27.45 10.39
CA GLY A 641 -20.56 27.28 11.08
C GLY A 641 -19.35 27.64 10.22
N VAL A 642 -19.52 27.72 8.89
CA VAL A 642 -18.47 28.17 7.97
C VAL A 642 -18.58 29.70 7.76
N PRO A 643 -17.47 30.46 7.85
CA PRO A 643 -17.46 31.90 7.58
C PRO A 643 -18.14 32.27 6.26
N ALA A 644 -18.97 33.32 6.28
CA ALA A 644 -19.84 33.68 5.15
C ALA A 644 -19.05 34.03 3.87
N ASP A 645 -17.85 34.60 4.02
CA ASP A 645 -16.94 34.90 2.92
C ASP A 645 -16.36 33.62 2.30
N ILE A 646 -16.01 32.61 3.11
CA ILE A 646 -15.56 31.30 2.62
C ILE A 646 -16.69 30.59 1.88
N ARG A 647 -17.90 30.56 2.46
CA ARG A 647 -19.09 29.96 1.83
C ARG A 647 -19.46 30.60 0.49
N SER A 648 -19.34 31.92 0.39
CA SER A 648 -19.64 32.64 -0.84
C SER A 648 -18.56 32.43 -1.90
N ARG A 649 -17.30 32.26 -1.51
CA ARG A 649 -16.15 32.22 -2.44
C ARG A 649 -15.82 30.81 -2.93
N TYR A 650 -16.02 29.80 -2.08
CA TYR A 650 -15.66 28.41 -2.38
C TYR A 650 -16.81 27.41 -2.11
N PRO A 651 -18.04 27.64 -2.60
CA PRO A 651 -19.12 26.67 -2.44
C PRO A 651 -18.82 25.40 -3.23
N VAL A 652 -19.02 24.23 -2.61
CA VAL A 652 -18.93 22.94 -3.32
C VAL A 652 -19.90 22.93 -4.51
N LYS A 653 -19.37 22.53 -5.66
CA LYS A 653 -20.04 22.45 -6.95
C LYS A 653 -20.34 21.01 -7.32
N LYS A 654 -21.55 20.77 -7.80
CA LYS A 654 -21.97 19.46 -8.30
C LYS A 654 -21.37 19.23 -9.69
N TYR A 655 -20.64 18.14 -9.83
CA TYR A 655 -20.11 17.66 -11.10
C TYR A 655 -20.52 16.22 -11.34
N PRO A 656 -20.61 15.77 -12.61
CA PRO A 656 -20.71 14.35 -12.92
C PRO A 656 -19.54 13.55 -12.37
N TYR A 657 -19.60 12.22 -12.49
CA TYR A 657 -18.42 11.39 -12.27
C TYR A 657 -17.24 11.85 -13.13
N THR A 658 -16.06 11.86 -12.53
CA THR A 658 -14.81 12.17 -13.23
C THR A 658 -14.49 11.09 -14.24
N VAL A 659 -14.68 9.82 -13.87
CA VAL A 659 -14.50 8.67 -14.75
C VAL A 659 -15.73 7.78 -14.68
N ARG A 660 -16.24 7.33 -15.83
CA ARG A 660 -17.29 6.30 -15.90
C ARG A 660 -16.91 5.20 -16.89
N ALA A 661 -17.13 3.95 -16.51
CA ALA A 661 -17.05 2.84 -17.44
C ALA A 661 -18.32 2.69 -18.26
N ALA A 662 -18.14 2.39 -19.54
CA ALA A 662 -19.17 2.06 -20.52
C ALA A 662 -18.95 0.67 -21.14
N GLY A 663 -18.08 -0.16 -20.56
CA GLY A 663 -17.82 -1.53 -21.00
C GLY A 663 -16.95 -2.32 -20.02
N THR A 664 -16.72 -3.60 -20.34
CA THR A 664 -15.90 -4.51 -19.53
C THR A 664 -14.40 -4.27 -19.75
N ASP A 665 -13.57 -4.84 -18.89
CA ASP A 665 -12.11 -4.87 -19.05
C ASP A 665 -11.43 -3.49 -19.06
N THR A 666 -12.09 -2.48 -18.49
CA THR A 666 -11.56 -1.12 -18.39
C THR A 666 -10.64 -0.94 -17.18
N TRP A 667 -9.71 0.02 -17.24
CA TRP A 667 -8.82 0.29 -16.12
C TRP A 667 -8.55 1.78 -15.87
N VAL A 668 -8.35 2.10 -14.58
CA VAL A 668 -7.86 3.37 -14.07
C VAL A 668 -6.62 3.07 -13.23
N LYS A 669 -5.45 3.59 -13.62
CA LYS A 669 -4.19 3.27 -12.94
C LYS A 669 -3.33 4.50 -12.72
N TYR A 670 -2.88 4.77 -11.49
CA TYR A 670 -2.02 5.94 -11.20
C TYR A 670 -2.64 7.26 -11.65
N VAL A 671 -3.94 7.42 -11.37
CA VAL A 671 -4.67 8.67 -11.61
C VAL A 671 -4.95 9.34 -10.27
N GLU A 672 -4.74 10.64 -10.20
CA GLU A 672 -5.17 11.45 -9.06
C GLU A 672 -6.41 12.26 -9.43
N ILE A 673 -7.45 12.20 -8.60
CA ILE A 673 -8.63 13.06 -8.71
C ILE A 673 -8.55 14.05 -7.55
N GLU A 674 -8.12 15.28 -7.85
CA GLU A 674 -7.74 16.23 -6.81
C GLU A 674 -8.94 16.86 -6.09
N ASN A 675 -10.06 17.06 -6.78
CA ASN A 675 -11.23 17.76 -6.23
C ASN A 675 -12.52 17.46 -7.01
N GLY A 676 -12.74 16.19 -7.34
CA GLY A 676 -14.00 15.77 -7.98
C GLY A 676 -15.21 15.99 -7.07
N TYR A 677 -16.40 16.11 -7.66
CA TYR A 677 -17.64 15.91 -6.88
C TYR A 677 -17.93 14.42 -6.73
N ASN A 678 -18.00 13.73 -7.89
CA ASN A 678 -18.04 12.29 -7.99
C ASN A 678 -16.73 11.79 -8.63
N GLY A 679 -16.13 10.74 -8.08
CA GLY A 679 -14.86 10.17 -8.53
C GLY A 679 -15.04 9.22 -9.71
N ILE A 680 -15.04 7.92 -9.44
CA ILE A 680 -15.03 6.83 -10.43
C ILE A 680 -16.31 5.99 -10.34
N ASP A 681 -16.92 5.70 -11.49
CA ASP A 681 -18.18 4.96 -11.61
C ASP A 681 -18.08 3.69 -12.46
N TYR A 682 -18.26 2.56 -11.78
CA TYR A 682 -18.51 1.22 -12.28
C TYR A 682 -19.89 0.70 -11.83
N GLY A 683 -20.75 1.59 -11.33
CA GLY A 683 -22.07 1.25 -10.83
C GLY A 683 -23.22 1.67 -11.74
N THR A 684 -23.02 2.56 -12.72
CA THR A 684 -24.09 2.90 -13.68
C THR A 684 -24.26 1.86 -14.80
N THR A 685 -23.15 1.29 -15.29
CA THR A 685 -23.14 0.29 -16.36
C THR A 685 -22.31 -0.91 -15.92
N ALA A 686 -22.75 -2.13 -16.27
CA ALA A 686 -22.01 -3.35 -15.95
C ALA A 686 -20.60 -3.30 -16.58
N ALA A 687 -19.58 -3.52 -15.78
CA ALA A 687 -18.19 -3.33 -16.16
C ALA A 687 -17.32 -4.48 -15.65
N ASP A 688 -17.61 -5.71 -16.09
CA ASP A 688 -16.91 -6.92 -15.65
C ASP A 688 -15.39 -6.79 -15.75
N ARG A 689 -14.70 -7.30 -14.74
CA ARG A 689 -13.24 -7.38 -14.66
C ARG A 689 -12.55 -6.00 -14.71
N PHE A 690 -13.22 -4.93 -14.28
CA PHE A 690 -12.58 -3.61 -14.21
C PHE A 690 -11.37 -3.58 -13.25
N VAL A 691 -10.48 -2.60 -13.41
CA VAL A 691 -9.36 -2.35 -12.51
C VAL A 691 -9.31 -0.89 -12.07
N VAL A 692 -9.20 -0.63 -10.77
CA VAL A 692 -8.77 0.66 -10.20
C VAL A 692 -7.56 0.39 -9.33
N SER A 693 -6.42 1.00 -9.64
CA SER A 693 -5.16 0.70 -8.97
C SER A 693 -4.29 1.93 -8.74
N GLY A 694 -3.72 2.07 -7.54
CA GLY A 694 -2.76 3.12 -7.20
C GLY A 694 -3.32 4.53 -7.42
N THR A 695 -4.57 4.77 -7.03
CA THR A 695 -5.34 5.98 -7.36
C THR A 695 -5.69 6.75 -6.07
N TRP A 696 -5.48 8.06 -6.07
CA TRP A 696 -5.85 8.92 -4.95
C TRP A 696 -7.00 9.84 -5.34
N ILE A 697 -8.01 9.95 -4.47
CA ILE A 697 -9.28 10.57 -4.80
C ILE A 697 -9.72 11.48 -3.66
N ASN A 698 -9.93 12.75 -3.97
CA ASN A 698 -10.90 13.55 -3.24
C ASN A 698 -12.19 13.62 -4.06
N ALA A 699 -13.29 13.25 -3.41
CA ALA A 699 -14.63 13.37 -3.96
C ALA A 699 -15.55 13.96 -2.90
N ALA A 700 -16.29 15.01 -3.26
CA ALA A 700 -17.25 15.64 -2.35
C ALA A 700 -18.51 14.79 -2.08
N ASN A 701 -18.81 13.77 -2.88
CA ASN A 701 -20.02 12.94 -2.74
C ASN A 701 -19.72 11.43 -2.77
N VAL A 702 -19.36 10.85 -3.92
CA VAL A 702 -18.99 9.42 -4.00
C VAL A 702 -17.64 9.27 -4.68
N ALA A 703 -16.67 8.63 -4.02
CA ALA A 703 -15.32 8.49 -4.58
C ALA A 703 -15.20 7.29 -5.53
N VAL A 704 -15.63 6.09 -5.12
CA VAL A 704 -15.66 4.89 -5.97
C VAL A 704 -17.02 4.21 -5.84
N ASN A 705 -17.70 4.02 -6.97
CA ASN A 705 -18.98 3.32 -7.05
C ASN A 705 -18.83 2.06 -7.91
N VAL A 706 -19.22 0.89 -7.40
CA VAL A 706 -19.18 -0.40 -8.10
C VAL A 706 -20.56 -1.05 -8.05
N GLY A 707 -21.09 -1.52 -9.17
CA GLY A 707 -22.44 -2.07 -9.21
C GLY A 707 -22.87 -2.54 -10.59
N ALA A 708 -24.13 -2.30 -10.95
CA ALA A 708 -24.78 -2.67 -12.21
C ALA A 708 -24.66 -4.15 -12.60
N ASN A 709 -24.62 -5.05 -11.61
CA ASN A 709 -24.39 -6.49 -11.78
C ASN A 709 -23.01 -6.84 -12.36
N THR A 710 -22.02 -5.98 -12.13
CA THR A 710 -20.62 -6.24 -12.50
C THR A 710 -20.10 -7.52 -11.86
N ASN A 711 -19.49 -8.40 -12.67
CA ASN A 711 -18.86 -9.64 -12.23
C ASN A 711 -17.33 -9.58 -12.40
N GLY A 712 -16.62 -9.73 -11.29
CA GLY A 712 -15.18 -9.57 -11.22
C GLY A 712 -14.78 -8.09 -11.25
N GLY A 713 -13.70 -7.76 -10.57
CA GLY A 713 -13.13 -6.41 -10.55
C GLY A 713 -12.18 -6.22 -9.37
N TRP A 714 -11.27 -5.26 -9.52
CA TRP A 714 -10.21 -4.99 -8.55
C TRP A 714 -10.18 -3.51 -8.14
N VAL A 715 -10.15 -3.26 -6.83
CA VAL A 715 -9.90 -1.93 -6.23
C VAL A 715 -8.68 -2.04 -5.31
N GLU A 716 -7.53 -1.57 -5.79
CA GLU A 716 -6.23 -1.84 -5.18
C GLU A 716 -5.44 -0.56 -4.88
N GLN A 717 -4.95 -0.40 -3.66
CA GLN A 717 -4.13 0.75 -3.26
C GLN A 717 -4.83 2.06 -3.64
N VAL A 718 -6.11 2.18 -3.26
CA VAL A 718 -6.93 3.35 -3.54
C VAL A 718 -7.13 4.09 -2.24
N VAL A 719 -6.75 5.38 -2.24
CA VAL A 719 -6.88 6.25 -1.07
C VAL A 719 -7.93 7.31 -1.35
N VAL A 720 -8.97 7.36 -0.52
CA VAL A 720 -9.98 8.42 -0.54
C VAL A 720 -9.70 9.39 0.60
N THR A 721 -9.34 10.62 0.25
CA THR A 721 -8.96 11.64 1.23
C THR A 721 -9.17 13.03 0.66
N TYR A 722 -9.64 13.98 1.47
CA TYR A 722 -9.62 15.40 1.11
C TYR A 722 -8.19 15.98 1.06
N GLY A 723 -7.20 15.22 1.54
CA GLY A 723 -5.78 15.58 1.56
C GLY A 723 -5.25 15.95 0.17
N THR A 724 -5.71 15.30 -0.91
CA THR A 724 -5.33 15.67 -2.28
C THR A 724 -5.74 17.10 -2.62
N PHE A 725 -6.93 17.53 -2.22
CA PHE A 725 -7.37 18.90 -2.45
C PHE A 725 -6.67 19.91 -1.54
N PHE A 726 -6.53 19.58 -0.24
CA PHE A 726 -5.90 20.46 0.73
C PHE A 726 -4.43 20.74 0.40
N GLN A 727 -3.70 19.71 0.00
CA GLN A 727 -2.27 19.80 -0.28
C GLN A 727 -1.98 20.27 -1.71
N SER A 728 -2.97 20.20 -2.61
CA SER A 728 -2.87 20.74 -3.97
C SER A 728 -2.49 22.22 -3.95
N LYS A 729 -1.61 22.59 -4.88
CA LYS A 729 -1.10 23.96 -5.07
C LYS A 729 -1.94 24.79 -6.04
N HIS A 730 -3.12 24.30 -6.42
CA HIS A 730 -4.03 25.04 -7.27
C HIS A 730 -4.84 26.12 -6.52
N ALA A 731 -5.31 27.13 -7.25
CA ALA A 731 -5.85 28.37 -6.68
C ALA A 731 -7.13 28.23 -5.83
N ASN A 732 -7.93 27.19 -6.04
CA ASN A 732 -9.16 26.95 -5.26
C ASN A 732 -8.98 25.94 -4.12
N SER A 733 -7.73 25.53 -3.84
CA SER A 733 -7.43 24.60 -2.75
C SER A 733 -7.79 25.21 -1.39
N PRO A 734 -8.29 24.40 -0.43
CA PRO A 734 -8.69 24.89 0.89
C PRO A 734 -7.58 25.59 1.67
N HIS A 735 -6.33 25.12 1.51
CA HIS A 735 -5.18 25.53 2.32
C HIS A 735 -5.53 25.61 3.82
N THR A 736 -4.77 26.36 4.62
CA THR A 736 -4.90 26.34 6.09
C THR A 736 -6.28 26.79 6.59
N TYR A 737 -6.87 27.84 6.02
CA TYR A 737 -8.15 28.40 6.47
C TYR A 737 -9.38 27.59 6.03
N GLY A 738 -9.26 26.82 4.94
CA GLY A 738 -10.32 25.95 4.43
C GLY A 738 -10.22 24.50 4.90
N PHE A 739 -9.15 24.12 5.61
CA PHE A 739 -8.90 22.74 6.03
C PHE A 739 -10.09 22.13 6.78
N ASP A 740 -10.56 22.81 7.84
CA ASP A 740 -11.68 22.31 8.63
C ASP A 740 -12.99 22.32 7.82
N ALA A 741 -13.20 23.32 6.95
CA ALA A 741 -14.39 23.36 6.09
C ALA A 741 -14.42 22.17 5.11
N ALA A 742 -13.30 21.90 4.44
CA ALA A 742 -13.15 20.78 3.51
C ALA A 742 -13.31 19.42 4.22
N LYS A 743 -12.60 19.24 5.34
CA LYS A 743 -12.68 18.04 6.17
C LYS A 743 -14.08 17.79 6.69
N ASN A 744 -14.74 18.82 7.22
CA ASN A 744 -16.10 18.70 7.75
C ASN A 744 -17.11 18.42 6.63
N TYR A 745 -16.90 18.98 5.44
CA TYR A 745 -17.72 18.67 4.28
C TYR A 745 -17.64 17.19 3.91
N THR A 746 -16.42 16.64 3.75
CA THR A 746 -16.27 15.22 3.38
C THR A 746 -16.75 14.29 4.50
N LEU A 747 -16.55 14.66 5.76
CA LEU A 747 -17.15 13.97 6.90
C LEU A 747 -18.69 13.97 6.84
N ALA A 748 -19.32 15.02 6.35
CA ALA A 748 -20.79 15.10 6.28
C ALA A 748 -21.38 14.42 5.03
N HIS A 749 -20.61 14.29 3.94
CA HIS A 749 -21.16 13.99 2.62
C HIS A 749 -20.51 12.83 1.87
N THR A 750 -19.24 12.51 2.10
CA THR A 750 -18.49 11.60 1.22
C THR A 750 -18.66 10.13 1.61
N ASP A 751 -19.20 9.32 0.71
CA ASP A 751 -19.11 7.86 0.77
C ASP A 751 -17.91 7.41 -0.08
N ALA A 752 -16.89 6.80 0.55
CA ALA A 752 -15.62 6.50 -0.10
C ALA A 752 -15.73 5.35 -1.09
N PHE A 753 -16.17 4.18 -0.63
CA PHE A 753 -16.36 3.00 -1.47
C PHE A 753 -17.78 2.48 -1.36
N VAL A 754 -18.54 2.59 -2.45
CA VAL A 754 -19.92 2.11 -2.54
C VAL A 754 -19.96 0.86 -3.42
N PHE A 755 -20.42 -0.26 -2.85
CA PHE A 755 -20.62 -1.52 -3.54
C PHE A 755 -22.11 -1.85 -3.62
N GLY A 756 -22.70 -1.66 -4.80
CA GLY A 756 -24.03 -2.12 -5.18
C GLY A 756 -24.05 -3.55 -5.69
N ASN A 757 -25.01 -3.87 -6.55
CA ASN A 757 -25.16 -5.23 -7.10
C ASN A 757 -23.93 -5.60 -7.92
N SER A 758 -23.12 -6.53 -7.42
CA SER A 758 -21.89 -7.00 -8.05
C SER A 758 -21.56 -8.40 -7.55
N THR A 759 -20.64 -9.11 -8.21
CA THR A 759 -20.22 -10.45 -7.80
C THR A 759 -18.70 -10.62 -7.98
N ASN A 760 -18.02 -11.28 -7.05
CA ASN A 760 -16.58 -11.55 -7.12
C ASN A 760 -15.69 -10.30 -7.24
N VAL A 761 -16.07 -9.20 -6.59
CA VAL A 761 -15.22 -8.01 -6.51
C VAL A 761 -14.22 -8.20 -5.38
N ALA A 762 -12.95 -7.94 -5.66
CA ALA A 762 -11.87 -8.00 -4.68
C ALA A 762 -11.27 -6.61 -4.50
N SER A 763 -10.84 -6.32 -3.28
CA SER A 763 -10.11 -5.11 -2.96
C SER A 763 -8.90 -5.41 -2.08
N PHE A 764 -7.86 -4.61 -2.26
CA PHE A 764 -6.67 -4.61 -1.42
C PHE A 764 -6.31 -3.17 -1.07
N ALA A 765 -6.18 -2.84 0.22
CA ALA A 765 -5.88 -1.48 0.67
C ALA A 765 -6.82 -0.43 0.02
N ALA A 766 -8.12 -0.62 0.23
CA ALA A 766 -9.11 0.42 0.04
C ALA A 766 -9.11 1.29 1.31
N ASP A 767 -8.44 2.43 1.22
CA ASP A 767 -8.10 3.30 2.33
C ASP A 767 -8.94 4.58 2.28
N ALA A 768 -9.43 5.05 3.43
CA ALA A 768 -10.24 6.25 3.52
C ALA A 768 -9.91 7.09 4.76
N PHE A 769 -9.87 8.40 4.59
CA PHE A 769 -9.64 9.37 5.67
C PHE A 769 -10.64 10.54 5.63
N ALA A 770 -11.23 10.84 6.78
CA ALA A 770 -12.19 11.92 7.00
C ALA A 770 -13.37 11.91 6.03
N VAL A 771 -14.10 10.79 6.02
CA VAL A 771 -15.26 10.56 5.15
C VAL A 771 -16.53 10.33 5.96
N LYS A 772 -17.71 10.40 5.36
CA LYS A 772 -18.96 10.05 6.04
C LYS A 772 -19.06 8.55 6.28
N THR A 773 -18.78 7.74 5.26
CA THR A 773 -18.74 6.27 5.35
C THR A 773 -17.59 5.74 4.50
N GLY A 774 -16.77 4.87 5.08
CA GLY A 774 -15.62 4.29 4.39
C GLY A 774 -16.05 3.22 3.39
N LEU A 775 -16.57 2.11 3.90
CA LEU A 775 -17.01 0.96 3.11
C LEU A 775 -18.54 0.82 3.23
N HIS A 776 -19.25 0.98 2.12
CA HIS A 776 -20.71 0.97 2.08
C HIS A 776 -21.23 -0.05 1.08
N THR A 777 -22.05 -1.01 1.53
CA THR A 777 -22.74 -1.94 0.63
C THR A 777 -24.23 -1.64 0.57
N ILE A 778 -24.79 -1.54 -0.64
CA ILE A 778 -26.15 -1.03 -0.86
C ILE A 778 -27.03 -1.97 -1.70
N ALA A 779 -28.34 -1.79 -1.55
CA ALA A 779 -29.35 -2.36 -2.44
C ALA A 779 -29.48 -1.54 -3.72
N GLN A 780 -28.66 -1.81 -4.75
CA GLN A 780 -28.80 -1.04 -5.98
C GLN A 780 -30.10 -1.43 -6.72
N SER A 781 -30.97 -0.45 -6.99
CA SER A 781 -32.25 -0.64 -7.68
C SER A 781 -33.11 -1.79 -7.11
N GLY A 782 -33.07 -2.00 -5.78
CA GLY A 782 -33.83 -3.06 -5.10
C GLY A 782 -33.20 -4.46 -5.15
N GLY A 783 -31.96 -4.60 -5.63
CA GLY A 783 -31.22 -5.87 -5.67
C GLY A 783 -30.66 -6.33 -4.32
N THR A 784 -29.87 -7.41 -4.34
CA THR A 784 -29.34 -8.07 -3.14
C THR A 784 -27.99 -7.51 -2.68
N GLY A 785 -27.46 -6.48 -3.32
CA GLY A 785 -26.12 -5.94 -3.04
C GLY A 785 -25.00 -6.89 -3.50
N PRO A 786 -23.75 -6.64 -3.08
CA PRO A 786 -22.59 -7.38 -3.56
C PRO A 786 -22.58 -8.83 -3.06
N GLN A 787 -22.13 -9.75 -3.92
CA GLN A 787 -21.99 -11.17 -3.64
C GLN A 787 -20.51 -11.56 -3.71
N ASN A 788 -20.02 -12.30 -2.72
CA ASN A 788 -18.60 -12.70 -2.66
C ASN A 788 -17.65 -11.49 -2.75
N LEU A 789 -17.90 -10.47 -1.92
CA LEU A 789 -17.03 -9.31 -1.80
C LEU A 789 -15.91 -9.61 -0.81
N THR A 790 -14.67 -9.46 -1.23
CA THR A 790 -13.51 -9.65 -0.35
C THR A 790 -12.66 -8.39 -0.30
N LEU A 791 -12.45 -7.87 0.91
CA LEU A 791 -11.69 -6.66 1.20
C LEU A 791 -10.46 -7.05 2.02
N PHE A 792 -9.28 -6.99 1.42
CA PHE A 792 -8.00 -7.24 2.08
C PHE A 792 -7.38 -5.94 2.58
N LEU A 793 -7.01 -5.95 3.85
CA LEU A 793 -6.33 -4.88 4.57
C LEU A 793 -6.97 -3.50 4.37
N PRO A 794 -8.32 -3.36 4.37
CA PRO A 794 -8.94 -2.05 4.20
C PRO A 794 -8.67 -1.16 5.42
N SER A 795 -8.52 0.13 5.20
CA SER A 795 -8.34 1.11 6.27
C SER A 795 -9.35 2.25 6.20
N VAL A 796 -9.94 2.59 7.33
CA VAL A 796 -10.81 3.76 7.46
C VAL A 796 -10.42 4.48 8.75
N ASP A 797 -9.58 5.49 8.65
CA ASP A 797 -9.00 6.14 9.82
C ASP A 797 -9.98 7.07 10.54
N THR A 798 -10.77 7.85 9.81
CA THR A 798 -11.72 8.77 10.43
C THR A 798 -13.02 8.84 9.64
N SER A 799 -14.14 8.51 10.30
CA SER A 799 -15.48 8.68 9.72
C SER A 799 -16.51 9.27 10.69
N SER A 800 -17.47 10.03 10.14
CA SER A 800 -18.59 10.58 10.95
C SER A 800 -19.75 9.60 11.14
N GLY A 801 -19.89 8.63 10.22
CA GLY A 801 -20.75 7.45 10.33
C GLY A 801 -19.92 6.19 10.58
N PRO A 802 -20.53 5.00 10.42
CA PRO A 802 -19.80 3.73 10.54
C PRO A 802 -18.66 3.66 9.53
N ASN A 803 -17.50 3.14 9.94
CA ASN A 803 -16.40 2.88 9.03
C ASN A 803 -16.83 1.87 7.95
N VAL A 804 -17.63 0.88 8.38
CA VAL A 804 -18.25 -0.15 7.54
C VAL A 804 -19.76 -0.13 7.74
N LEU A 805 -20.51 0.11 6.67
CA LEU A 805 -21.97 0.06 6.63
C LEU A 805 -22.45 -1.01 5.64
N ILE A 806 -23.14 -2.02 6.14
CA ILE A 806 -23.69 -3.12 5.33
C ILE A 806 -25.21 -3.06 5.28
N GLU A 807 -25.78 -2.51 4.21
CA GLU A 807 -27.23 -2.51 4.03
C GLU A 807 -27.74 -3.80 3.36
N LYS A 808 -26.98 -4.29 2.37
CA LYS A 808 -27.28 -5.52 1.61
C LYS A 808 -25.99 -6.21 1.15
N GLY A 809 -26.06 -7.52 0.94
CA GLY A 809 -24.99 -8.34 0.39
C GLY A 809 -25.22 -9.82 0.67
N GLY A 810 -24.43 -10.67 0.02
CA GLY A 810 -24.36 -12.12 0.26
C GLY A 810 -23.27 -12.49 1.24
N SER A 811 -22.14 -12.97 0.73
CA SER A 811 -20.91 -13.18 1.52
C SER A 811 -19.98 -11.99 1.38
N ILE A 812 -19.54 -11.45 2.52
CA ILE A 812 -18.59 -10.34 2.63
C ILE A 812 -17.45 -10.77 3.56
N HIS A 813 -16.21 -10.59 3.12
CA HIS A 813 -15.01 -10.94 3.86
C HIS A 813 -14.14 -9.70 4.04
N MET A 814 -13.73 -9.41 5.28
CA MET A 814 -12.83 -8.31 5.64
C MET A 814 -11.61 -8.90 6.32
N VAL A 815 -10.48 -8.91 5.63
CA VAL A 815 -9.24 -9.53 6.13
C VAL A 815 -8.32 -8.42 6.61
N GLY A 816 -8.18 -8.25 7.92
CA GLY A 816 -7.34 -7.25 8.57
C GLY A 816 -7.89 -5.83 8.45
N LEU A 817 -9.10 -5.60 8.98
CA LEU A 817 -9.75 -4.28 8.96
C LEU A 817 -9.03 -3.29 9.90
N GLN A 818 -8.63 -2.14 9.40
CA GLN A 818 -8.09 -1.04 10.20
C GLN A 818 -9.16 0.06 10.31
N ALA A 819 -9.58 0.42 11.52
CA ALA A 819 -10.70 1.34 11.72
C ALA A 819 -10.49 2.29 12.91
N GLY A 820 -10.47 3.60 12.64
CA GLY A 820 -10.53 4.63 13.66
C GLY A 820 -11.96 5.12 13.88
N VAL A 821 -12.37 5.15 15.15
CA VAL A 821 -13.77 5.32 15.55
C VAL A 821 -13.98 6.63 16.28
N MET A 822 -14.88 7.46 15.76
CA MET A 822 -15.34 8.67 16.45
C MET A 822 -16.35 8.32 17.57
N PRO A 823 -16.43 9.14 18.65
CA PRO A 823 -17.35 8.90 19.75
C PRO A 823 -18.81 8.65 19.32
N GLY A 824 -19.38 7.54 19.80
CA GLY A 824 -20.77 7.17 19.54
C GLY A 824 -21.07 6.54 18.17
N GLN A 825 -20.05 6.21 17.38
CA GLN A 825 -20.20 5.48 16.11
C GLN A 825 -19.72 4.03 16.23
N PRO A 826 -20.42 3.04 15.65
CA PRO A 826 -19.89 1.69 15.55
C PRO A 826 -18.86 1.60 14.42
N TYR A 827 -17.76 0.88 14.61
CA TYR A 827 -16.83 0.65 13.50
C TYR A 827 -17.48 -0.17 12.38
N THR A 828 -18.40 -1.08 12.72
CA THR A 828 -19.20 -1.81 11.74
C THR A 828 -20.67 -1.85 12.11
N LYS A 829 -21.54 -1.63 11.12
CA LYS A 829 -22.99 -1.70 11.25
C LYS A 829 -23.64 -2.49 10.12
N THR A 830 -24.50 -3.45 10.45
CA THR A 830 -25.41 -4.08 9.47
C THR A 830 -26.80 -3.47 9.55
N GLY A 831 -27.49 -3.36 8.42
CA GLY A 831 -28.88 -2.91 8.33
C GLY A 831 -29.86 -4.05 8.63
N ALA A 832 -31.05 -3.70 9.13
CA ALA A 832 -32.08 -4.69 9.50
C ALA A 832 -32.54 -5.58 8.32
N GLY A 833 -32.38 -5.09 7.08
CA GLY A 833 -32.70 -5.83 5.86
C GLY A 833 -31.55 -6.69 5.31
N PHE A 834 -30.38 -6.71 5.95
CA PHE A 834 -29.27 -7.57 5.57
C PHE A 834 -29.60 -9.02 5.96
N THR A 835 -29.37 -9.97 5.07
CA THR A 835 -29.61 -11.40 5.30
C THR A 835 -28.38 -12.27 5.01
N GLY A 836 -27.29 -11.66 4.58
CA GLY A 836 -26.05 -12.33 4.24
C GLY A 836 -25.15 -12.59 5.45
N THR A 837 -23.89 -12.86 5.16
CA THR A 837 -22.83 -13.08 6.16
C THR A 837 -21.68 -12.10 5.92
N MET A 838 -21.22 -11.48 7.00
CA MET A 838 -20.01 -10.68 7.02
C MET A 838 -19.01 -11.34 7.97
N ASN A 839 -17.81 -11.60 7.49
CA ASN A 839 -16.70 -12.17 8.24
C ASN A 839 -15.58 -11.14 8.37
N ILE A 840 -15.17 -10.85 9.61
CA ILE A 840 -14.05 -9.96 9.93
C ILE A 840 -12.92 -10.83 10.48
N TYR A 841 -11.77 -10.83 9.82
CA TYR A 841 -10.60 -11.62 10.19
C TYR A 841 -9.49 -10.68 10.66
N ASP A 842 -9.40 -10.52 11.97
CA ASP A 842 -8.58 -9.54 12.68
C ASP A 842 -8.99 -8.09 12.40
N SER A 843 -8.77 -7.22 13.38
CA SER A 843 -9.02 -5.79 13.20
C SER A 843 -8.16 -4.93 14.12
N LEU A 844 -7.57 -3.88 13.56
CA LEU A 844 -6.88 -2.81 14.29
C LEU A 844 -7.87 -1.69 14.55
N ARG A 845 -8.03 -1.28 15.81
CA ARG A 845 -9.06 -0.30 16.21
C ARG A 845 -8.49 0.78 17.12
N TRP A 846 -8.80 2.04 16.83
CA TRP A 846 -8.43 3.18 17.67
C TRP A 846 -9.59 4.17 17.83
N GLY A 847 -9.46 5.12 18.77
CA GLY A 847 -10.53 6.06 19.12
C GLY A 847 -11.52 5.49 20.14
N ASP A 848 -12.82 5.71 19.95
CA ASP A 848 -13.87 5.19 20.83
C ASP A 848 -14.14 3.70 20.56
N THR A 849 -13.41 2.84 21.27
CA THR A 849 -13.53 1.38 21.14
C THR A 849 -14.68 0.78 21.95
N THR A 850 -15.51 1.60 22.62
CA THR A 850 -16.59 1.11 23.50
C THR A 850 -17.79 0.54 22.73
N THR A 851 -17.96 0.93 21.47
CA THR A 851 -18.99 0.43 20.56
C THR A 851 -18.36 -0.39 19.44
N THR A 852 -18.66 -1.69 19.40
CA THR A 852 -18.01 -2.65 18.49
C THR A 852 -18.82 -2.83 17.19
N VAL A 853 -19.53 -3.95 17.09
CA VAL A 853 -20.33 -4.36 15.94
C VAL A 853 -21.80 -4.12 16.25
N GLN A 854 -22.46 -3.30 15.45
CA GLN A 854 -23.91 -3.14 15.50
C GLN A 854 -24.58 -4.05 14.47
N GLN A 855 -24.92 -5.28 14.88
CA GLN A 855 -25.63 -6.23 14.03
C GLN A 855 -27.15 -6.01 14.13
N LEU A 856 -27.77 -5.43 13.09
CA LEU A 856 -29.24 -5.30 13.01
C LEU A 856 -29.88 -6.37 12.13
N GLY A 857 -29.11 -6.96 11.21
CA GLY A 857 -29.53 -8.03 10.32
C GLY A 857 -28.36 -8.93 9.91
N GLY A 858 -28.67 -10.07 9.29
CA GLY A 858 -27.73 -11.06 8.78
C GLY A 858 -26.91 -11.73 9.89
N THR A 859 -25.76 -12.30 9.50
CA THR A 859 -24.78 -12.88 10.41
C THR A 859 -23.47 -12.11 10.34
N VAL A 860 -22.91 -11.77 11.50
CA VAL A 860 -21.58 -11.17 11.61
C VAL A 860 -20.67 -12.09 12.41
N ASN A 861 -19.58 -12.52 11.81
CA ASN A 861 -18.55 -13.31 12.45
C ASN A 861 -17.29 -12.44 12.61
N VAL A 862 -16.75 -12.40 13.82
CA VAL A 862 -15.49 -11.71 14.12
C VAL A 862 -14.48 -12.76 14.59
N TYR A 863 -13.33 -12.81 13.94
CA TYR A 863 -12.23 -13.71 14.23
C TYR A 863 -11.02 -12.86 14.63
N ASP A 864 -10.80 -12.67 15.93
CA ASP A 864 -9.74 -11.79 16.45
C ASP A 864 -8.53 -12.61 16.93
N LYS A 865 -7.31 -12.07 16.75
CA LYS A 865 -6.06 -12.66 17.25
C LYS A 865 -5.97 -12.63 18.78
N ASP A 866 -6.58 -11.63 19.43
CA ASP A 866 -6.47 -11.38 20.87
C ASP A 866 -7.62 -12.03 21.67
N GLU A 867 -8.72 -12.40 21.02
CA GLU A 867 -9.81 -13.17 21.65
C GLU A 867 -9.47 -14.66 21.86
N GLY A 868 -8.28 -15.08 21.43
CA GLY A 868 -7.67 -16.36 21.75
C GLY A 868 -6.21 -16.16 22.11
N VAL A 869 -5.90 -16.13 23.41
CA VAL A 869 -4.60 -16.62 23.89
C VAL A 869 -4.48 -18.06 23.38
N TYR A 870 -3.92 -18.25 22.19
CA TYR A 870 -3.89 -19.56 21.55
C TYR A 870 -2.82 -20.43 22.20
N ALA A 871 -3.25 -21.18 23.22
CA ALA A 871 -3.19 -22.62 23.08
C ALA A 871 -3.87 -22.99 21.74
N ALA A 872 -3.25 -23.86 20.94
CA ALA A 872 -3.67 -24.29 19.59
C ALA A 872 -5.20 -24.32 19.36
N VAL A 873 -5.71 -24.02 18.16
CA VAL A 873 -7.16 -24.08 17.81
C VAL A 873 -7.72 -25.51 17.92
N PRO A 874 -8.96 -25.73 18.41
CA PRO A 874 -9.58 -27.06 18.41
C PRO A 874 -9.85 -27.58 17.00
N ILE A 875 -9.43 -28.80 16.69
CA ILE A 875 -9.72 -29.51 15.43
C ILE A 875 -11.21 -29.83 15.23
N THR A 876 -12.03 -29.76 16.29
CA THR A 876 -13.50 -29.87 16.19
C THR A 876 -14.15 -28.59 15.69
N GLN A 877 -13.49 -27.44 15.74
CA GLN A 877 -14.11 -26.16 15.42
C GLN A 877 -14.52 -26.07 13.94
N GLY A 878 -15.77 -25.68 13.67
CA GLY A 878 -16.37 -25.57 12.34
C GLY A 878 -16.67 -26.92 11.65
N ARG A 879 -16.44 -28.05 12.33
CA ARG A 879 -16.68 -29.38 11.77
C ARG A 879 -18.14 -29.77 11.81
N THR A 880 -18.52 -30.73 10.96
CA THR A 880 -19.87 -31.31 10.96
C THR A 880 -20.11 -32.01 12.30
N ALA A 881 -21.03 -31.45 13.08
CA ALA A 881 -21.48 -32.04 14.32
C ALA A 881 -22.89 -32.65 14.15
N THR A 882 -23.10 -33.79 14.79
CA THR A 882 -24.40 -34.47 14.89
C THR A 882 -24.68 -34.75 16.36
N ALA A 883 -25.93 -34.94 16.73
CA ALA A 883 -26.29 -35.24 18.10
C ALA A 883 -27.45 -36.22 18.17
N SER A 884 -27.69 -36.77 19.37
CA SER A 884 -28.83 -37.63 19.66
C SER A 884 -30.17 -36.97 19.32
N ALA A 885 -30.28 -35.67 19.60
CA ALA A 885 -31.43 -34.81 19.31
C ALA A 885 -31.07 -33.37 19.70
N SER A 886 -31.82 -32.38 19.20
CA SER A 886 -31.61 -30.96 19.53
C SER A 886 -32.93 -30.22 19.75
N ALA A 887 -32.95 -29.28 20.69
CA ALA A 887 -34.12 -28.45 20.99
C ALA A 887 -34.08 -27.13 20.20
N GLY A 888 -35.08 -26.92 19.34
CA GLY A 888 -35.23 -25.68 18.56
C GLY A 888 -34.03 -25.41 17.65
N SER A 889 -33.54 -24.17 17.64
CA SER A 889 -32.39 -23.73 16.85
C SER A 889 -31.02 -23.98 17.50
N ASN A 890 -30.98 -24.70 18.63
CA ASN A 890 -29.74 -25.00 19.38
C ASN A 890 -29.13 -26.32 18.90
N GLY A 891 -28.81 -26.41 17.61
CA GLY A 891 -28.26 -27.60 16.98
C GLY A 891 -26.84 -27.95 17.44
N PRO A 892 -26.35 -29.17 17.11
CA PRO A 892 -25.02 -29.63 17.51
C PRO A 892 -23.88 -28.76 16.96
N GLU A 893 -24.07 -28.09 15.82
CA GLU A 893 -23.12 -27.15 15.22
C GLU A 893 -22.76 -25.99 16.16
N ARG A 894 -23.66 -25.66 17.10
CA ARG A 894 -23.46 -24.60 18.10
C ARG A 894 -22.46 -24.94 19.18
N ALA A 895 -22.16 -26.22 19.38
CA ALA A 895 -21.14 -26.66 20.31
C ALA A 895 -19.75 -26.79 19.67
N VAL A 896 -19.60 -26.42 18.39
CA VAL A 896 -18.31 -26.47 17.68
C VAL A 896 -18.09 -25.24 16.81
N ASP A 897 -18.91 -24.20 16.91
CA ASP A 897 -18.74 -22.97 16.13
C ASP A 897 -17.63 -22.05 16.68
N GLY A 898 -17.13 -22.37 17.88
CA GLY A 898 -16.13 -21.58 18.62
C GLY A 898 -16.66 -20.22 19.08
N MET A 899 -17.97 -20.00 18.98
CA MET A 899 -18.63 -18.81 19.49
C MET A 899 -19.01 -19.07 20.94
N ARG A 900 -18.57 -18.19 21.85
CA ARG A 900 -18.92 -18.32 23.27
C ARG A 900 -20.38 -17.97 23.57
N THR A 901 -21.16 -17.55 22.58
CA THR A 901 -22.52 -17.03 22.76
C THR A 901 -23.62 -18.02 22.37
N SER A 902 -23.26 -19.15 21.76
CA SER A 902 -24.17 -20.21 21.31
C SER A 902 -23.90 -21.53 22.05
N LYS A 903 -24.90 -22.42 22.08
CA LYS A 903 -24.79 -23.74 22.70
C LYS A 903 -25.65 -24.77 21.97
N TRP A 904 -25.21 -26.02 21.99
CA TRP A 904 -26.09 -27.14 21.71
C TRP A 904 -26.96 -27.45 22.93
N VAL A 905 -28.25 -27.71 22.69
CA VAL A 905 -29.19 -28.18 23.71
C VAL A 905 -29.89 -29.44 23.18
N SER A 906 -29.83 -30.54 23.92
CA SER A 906 -30.53 -31.78 23.54
C SER A 906 -32.06 -31.64 23.66
N THR A 907 -32.83 -32.66 23.29
CA THR A 907 -34.21 -32.83 23.79
C THR A 907 -34.19 -33.58 25.13
N THR A 908 -35.36 -33.70 25.80
CA THR A 908 -35.49 -34.50 27.02
C THR A 908 -35.15 -35.98 26.80
N GLY A 909 -34.37 -36.57 27.70
CA GLY A 909 -33.97 -37.97 27.65
C GLY A 909 -33.06 -38.37 28.81
N THR A 910 -32.70 -39.65 28.89
CA THR A 910 -31.80 -40.21 29.92
C THR A 910 -30.37 -40.39 29.42
N THR A 911 -30.13 -40.26 28.12
CA THR A 911 -28.81 -40.36 27.51
C THR A 911 -28.78 -39.48 26.27
N HIS A 912 -27.69 -38.75 26.10
CA HIS A 912 -27.48 -37.86 24.96
C HIS A 912 -26.09 -38.07 24.38
N TRP A 913 -25.90 -37.67 23.13
CA TRP A 913 -24.56 -37.61 22.56
C TRP A 913 -24.42 -36.45 21.59
N LEU A 914 -23.20 -35.94 21.47
CA LEU A 914 -22.77 -34.93 20.51
C LEU A 914 -21.50 -35.47 19.84
N ALA A 915 -21.57 -35.79 18.55
CA ALA A 915 -20.48 -36.35 17.76
C ALA A 915 -20.01 -35.36 16.71
N VAL A 916 -18.70 -35.35 16.43
CA VAL A 916 -18.05 -34.46 15.47
C VAL A 916 -17.24 -35.30 14.49
N ASP A 917 -17.44 -35.11 13.19
CA ASP A 917 -16.57 -35.68 12.15
C ASP A 917 -15.39 -34.73 11.90
N LEU A 918 -14.18 -35.17 12.23
CA LEU A 918 -12.93 -34.43 12.02
C LEU A 918 -12.47 -34.49 10.55
N GLY A 919 -13.25 -35.11 9.66
CA GLY A 919 -13.04 -35.24 8.22
C GLY A 919 -12.04 -36.33 7.82
N SER A 920 -11.03 -36.59 8.67
CA SER A 920 -10.05 -37.66 8.52
C SER A 920 -9.52 -38.08 9.89
N VAL A 921 -8.72 -39.15 9.96
CA VAL A 921 -8.14 -39.62 11.23
C VAL A 921 -7.07 -38.63 11.73
N GLN A 922 -7.38 -37.95 12.83
CA GLN A 922 -6.51 -36.97 13.50
C GLN A 922 -5.89 -37.57 14.77
N SER A 923 -4.65 -37.18 15.09
CA SER A 923 -4.05 -37.47 16.41
C SER A 923 -4.52 -36.43 17.41
N LEU A 924 -5.22 -36.86 18.44
CA LEU A 924 -5.82 -36.03 19.48
C LEU A 924 -4.83 -35.86 20.64
N THR A 925 -4.69 -34.63 21.16
CA THR A 925 -3.74 -34.26 22.22
C THR A 925 -4.42 -33.68 23.46
N ARG A 926 -5.61 -33.10 23.33
CA ARG A 926 -6.38 -32.49 24.42
C ARG A 926 -7.85 -32.42 24.04
N TRP A 927 -8.74 -32.40 25.02
CA TRP A 927 -10.15 -32.13 24.83
C TRP A 927 -10.68 -31.24 25.95
N VAL A 928 -11.61 -30.37 25.58
CA VAL A 928 -12.25 -29.39 26.46
C VAL A 928 -13.76 -29.41 26.23
N VAL A 929 -14.51 -29.29 27.32
CA VAL A 929 -15.97 -29.11 27.30
C VAL A 929 -16.32 -27.89 28.13
N LYS A 930 -16.98 -26.92 27.49
CA LYS A 930 -17.57 -25.75 28.17
C LYS A 930 -19.03 -26.05 28.48
N HIS A 931 -19.30 -26.24 29.76
CA HIS A 931 -20.64 -26.54 30.29
C HIS A 931 -21.45 -25.26 30.51
N ALA A 932 -22.72 -25.41 30.88
CA ALA A 932 -23.66 -24.28 30.99
C ALA A 932 -23.13 -23.10 31.82
N SER A 933 -22.57 -23.35 33.00
CA SER A 933 -22.07 -22.27 33.87
C SER A 933 -20.78 -21.59 33.41
N TYR A 934 -20.05 -22.17 32.45
CA TYR A 934 -18.89 -21.50 31.85
C TYR A 934 -19.29 -20.16 31.23
N ASN A 935 -20.53 -20.08 30.74
CA ASN A 935 -21.06 -18.91 30.06
C ASN A 935 -22.21 -18.22 30.83
N GLY A 936 -22.16 -18.30 32.16
CA GLY A 936 -23.04 -17.53 33.05
C GLY A 936 -24.39 -18.16 33.37
N GLU A 937 -24.71 -19.37 32.90
CA GLU A 937 -25.92 -20.08 33.33
C GLU A 937 -25.77 -20.74 34.72
N SER A 938 -26.88 -21.17 35.29
CA SER A 938 -26.89 -21.88 36.57
C SER A 938 -25.95 -23.10 36.56
N PRO A 939 -25.05 -23.27 37.54
CA PRO A 939 -24.23 -24.47 37.70
C PRO A 939 -25.03 -25.77 37.83
N ALA A 940 -26.32 -25.68 38.20
CA ALA A 940 -27.22 -26.82 38.18
C ALA A 940 -27.30 -27.45 36.78
N TYR A 941 -27.12 -26.68 35.71
CA TYR A 941 -27.19 -27.15 34.32
C TYR A 941 -25.86 -27.68 33.76
N ASN A 942 -24.80 -27.77 34.56
CA ASN A 942 -23.56 -28.39 34.12
C ASN A 942 -23.75 -29.89 33.86
N THR A 943 -23.19 -30.38 32.75
CA THR A 943 -23.17 -31.81 32.42
C THR A 943 -22.40 -32.57 33.50
N ARG A 944 -23.07 -33.54 34.13
CA ARG A 944 -22.58 -34.21 35.34
C ARG A 944 -21.79 -35.47 35.01
N ASP A 945 -22.37 -36.35 34.21
CA ASP A 945 -21.78 -37.66 33.87
C ASP A 945 -21.72 -37.82 32.35
N PHE A 946 -20.51 -38.00 31.83
CA PHE A 946 -20.25 -38.10 30.40
C PHE A 946 -18.93 -38.80 30.09
N LYS A 947 -18.79 -39.24 28.85
CA LYS A 947 -17.59 -39.90 28.33
C LYS A 947 -17.10 -39.20 27.07
N LEU A 948 -15.79 -39.14 26.90
CA LEU A 948 -15.19 -38.91 25.59
C LEU A 948 -15.06 -40.26 24.89
N GLN A 949 -15.57 -40.38 23.67
CA GLN A 949 -15.42 -41.58 22.84
C GLN A 949 -14.83 -41.24 21.47
N LYS A 950 -14.14 -42.22 20.87
CA LYS A 950 -13.58 -42.12 19.52
C LYS A 950 -14.15 -43.18 18.57
N SER A 951 -14.06 -42.89 17.28
CA SER A 951 -14.36 -43.83 16.19
C SER A 951 -13.58 -43.47 14.92
N VAL A 952 -13.37 -44.45 14.04
CA VAL A 952 -12.81 -44.25 12.69
C VAL A 952 -13.88 -44.30 11.59
N ASP A 953 -15.04 -44.88 11.86
CA ASP A 953 -16.14 -45.13 10.90
C ASP A 953 -17.45 -44.42 11.27
N GLY A 954 -17.52 -43.80 12.45
CA GLY A 954 -18.72 -43.10 12.97
C GLY A 954 -19.79 -44.06 13.52
N VAL A 955 -19.57 -45.37 13.44
CA VAL A 955 -20.53 -46.42 13.82
C VAL A 955 -20.05 -47.16 15.07
N ASN A 956 -18.79 -47.59 15.08
CA ASN A 956 -18.18 -48.33 16.18
C ASN A 956 -17.41 -47.37 17.09
N TRP A 957 -17.82 -47.27 18.36
CA TRP A 957 -17.29 -46.30 19.31
C TRP A 957 -16.52 -46.97 20.45
N THR A 958 -15.38 -46.38 20.82
CA THR A 958 -14.54 -46.82 21.95
C THR A 958 -14.44 -45.69 22.98
N ASP A 959 -14.59 -46.01 24.27
CA ASP A 959 -14.39 -45.07 25.37
C ASP A 959 -12.91 -44.67 25.47
N LEU A 960 -12.63 -43.36 25.47
CA LEU A 960 -11.31 -42.81 25.79
C LEU A 960 -11.22 -42.42 27.26
N GLU A 961 -12.23 -41.73 27.77
CA GLU A 961 -12.26 -41.25 29.16
C GLU A 961 -13.71 -41.18 29.66
N SER A 962 -13.92 -41.41 30.95
CA SER A 962 -15.23 -41.30 31.63
C SER A 962 -15.13 -40.34 32.80
N ILE A 963 -16.08 -39.41 32.88
CA ILE A 963 -16.21 -38.41 33.94
C ILE A 963 -17.58 -38.58 34.58
N ALA A 964 -17.60 -38.61 35.91
CA ALA A 964 -18.82 -38.71 36.72
C ALA A 964 -18.78 -37.67 37.85
N GLY A 965 -19.94 -37.14 38.22
CA GLY A 965 -20.10 -36.15 39.28
C GLY A 965 -19.47 -34.80 38.97
N ASN A 966 -19.26 -34.44 37.70
CA ASN A 966 -18.66 -33.16 37.31
C ASN A 966 -19.55 -32.00 37.76
N THR A 967 -19.04 -31.12 38.62
CA THR A 967 -19.71 -29.87 39.01
C THR A 967 -19.10 -28.64 38.32
N ALA A 968 -17.97 -28.79 37.64
CA ALA A 968 -17.23 -27.67 37.05
C ALA A 968 -17.89 -27.17 35.76
N GLY A 969 -17.82 -25.85 35.54
CA GLY A 969 -18.22 -25.22 34.29
C GLY A 969 -17.29 -25.55 33.11
N LEU A 970 -16.05 -25.97 33.39
CA LEU A 970 -15.06 -26.34 32.38
C LEU A 970 -14.49 -27.73 32.69
N THR A 971 -14.42 -28.57 31.67
CA THR A 971 -13.61 -29.78 31.67
C THR A 971 -12.48 -29.59 30.67
N ASP A 972 -11.24 -29.80 31.08
CA ASP A 972 -10.05 -29.60 30.24
C ASP A 972 -9.01 -30.68 30.57
N ARG A 973 -8.68 -31.52 29.59
CA ARG A 973 -7.93 -32.76 29.81
C ARG A 973 -7.02 -33.06 28.62
N SER A 974 -5.81 -33.52 28.90
CA SER A 974 -4.91 -34.06 27.86
C SER A 974 -5.29 -35.49 27.50
N ILE A 975 -5.09 -35.87 26.24
CA ILE A 975 -5.35 -37.23 25.74
C ILE A 975 -4.30 -37.62 24.71
N SER A 976 -4.14 -38.91 24.42
CA SER A 976 -3.37 -39.39 23.27
C SER A 976 -4.17 -40.50 22.60
N ALA A 977 -4.72 -40.20 21.42
CA ALA A 977 -5.53 -41.14 20.66
C ALA A 977 -5.64 -40.70 19.21
N ASP A 978 -5.79 -41.62 18.27
CA ASP A 978 -6.20 -41.30 16.90
C ASP A 978 -7.69 -41.54 16.70
N ALA A 979 -8.37 -40.62 16.03
CA ALA A 979 -9.80 -40.71 15.72
C ALA A 979 -10.17 -39.89 14.48
N ARG A 980 -11.14 -40.37 13.69
CA ARG A 980 -11.84 -39.50 12.72
C ARG A 980 -13.07 -38.87 13.34
N TYR A 981 -13.79 -39.61 14.18
CA TYR A 981 -14.96 -39.12 14.87
C TYR A 981 -14.70 -39.10 16.36
N VAL A 982 -15.11 -38.02 17.01
CA VAL A 982 -15.10 -37.87 18.47
C VAL A 982 -16.50 -37.58 18.94
N ARG A 983 -16.93 -38.13 20.07
CA ARG A 983 -18.22 -37.76 20.66
C ARG A 983 -18.17 -37.63 22.17
N LEU A 984 -18.96 -36.68 22.68
CA LEU A 984 -19.40 -36.66 24.06
C LEU A 984 -20.60 -37.59 24.19
N TYR A 985 -20.51 -38.61 25.03
CA TYR A 985 -21.61 -39.50 25.39
C TYR A 985 -22.04 -39.21 26.82
N ILE A 986 -23.19 -38.57 26.97
CA ILE A 986 -23.67 -37.96 28.20
C ILE A 986 -24.73 -38.90 28.82
N THR A 987 -24.45 -39.39 30.03
CA THR A 987 -25.37 -40.23 30.79
C THR A 987 -26.14 -39.45 31.86
N GLN A 988 -25.66 -38.25 32.23
CA GLN A 988 -26.42 -37.32 33.08
C GLN A 988 -26.09 -35.85 32.74
N GLY A 989 -27.08 -35.11 32.22
CA GLY A 989 -26.90 -33.75 31.68
C GLY A 989 -26.96 -32.59 32.70
N THR A 990 -27.34 -32.84 33.96
CA THR A 990 -27.55 -31.81 35.00
C THR A 990 -27.15 -32.32 36.40
N GLN A 991 -26.93 -31.41 37.35
CA GLN A 991 -26.49 -31.71 38.72
C GLN A 991 -27.56 -32.27 39.64
N ILE A 992 -28.81 -31.83 39.49
CA ILE A 992 -29.90 -32.10 40.44
C ILE A 992 -31.09 -32.68 39.68
N GLY A 993 -31.43 -33.94 39.95
CA GLY A 993 -32.51 -34.64 39.27
C GLY A 993 -32.24 -34.85 37.77
N SER A 994 -33.31 -34.94 36.98
CA SER A 994 -33.26 -35.02 35.52
C SER A 994 -34.30 -34.04 34.97
N ASP A 995 -33.86 -32.85 34.55
CA ASP A 995 -34.65 -32.07 33.59
C ASP A 995 -34.62 -32.73 32.19
N GLY A 996 -33.73 -33.71 32.00
CA GLY A 996 -33.57 -34.53 30.82
C GLY A 996 -32.75 -33.88 29.72
N TYR A 997 -32.10 -32.73 29.96
CA TYR A 997 -31.39 -31.98 28.94
C TYR A 997 -29.86 -32.01 29.15
N ALA A 998 -29.11 -32.06 28.05
CA ALA A 998 -27.69 -31.72 27.99
C ALA A 998 -27.51 -30.34 27.33
N ARG A 999 -26.56 -29.54 27.84
CA ARG A 999 -26.26 -28.19 27.36
C ARG A 999 -24.75 -28.02 27.25
N ILE A 1000 -24.26 -27.89 26.01
CA ILE A 1000 -22.82 -27.77 25.74
C ILE A 1000 -22.60 -26.49 24.95
N TYR A 1001 -21.87 -25.54 25.52
CA TYR A 1001 -21.46 -24.32 24.82
C TYR A 1001 -20.37 -24.62 23.81
N ASP A 1002 -19.44 -25.50 24.17
CA ASP A 1002 -18.32 -25.81 23.29
C ASP A 1002 -17.76 -27.19 23.60
N PHE A 1003 -17.46 -27.94 22.55
CA PHE A 1003 -16.79 -29.23 22.58
C PHE A 1003 -15.57 -29.16 21.68
N GLU A 1004 -14.46 -28.88 22.32
CA GLU A 1004 -13.17 -28.66 21.70
C GLU A 1004 -12.36 -29.95 21.81
N VAL A 1005 -11.90 -30.49 20.70
CA VAL A 1005 -10.80 -31.47 20.71
C VAL A 1005 -9.65 -30.83 19.96
N TYR A 1006 -8.44 -31.00 20.47
CA TYR A 1006 -7.21 -30.50 19.90
C TYR A 1006 -6.40 -31.68 19.41
N GLY A 1007 -5.62 -31.47 18.35
CA GLY A 1007 -4.78 -32.50 17.78
C GLY A 1007 -3.36 -32.05 17.51
N SER A 1008 -2.52 -33.00 17.12
CA SER A 1008 -1.21 -32.73 16.54
C SER A 1008 -1.39 -31.82 15.33
N THR A 1009 -0.60 -30.75 15.25
CA THR A 1009 -0.71 -29.81 14.13
C THR A 1009 -0.06 -30.43 12.90
N ASN A 1010 -0.73 -30.39 11.73
CA ASN A 1010 -0.03 -30.63 10.47
C ASN A 1010 0.95 -29.47 10.26
N ILE A 1011 2.19 -29.67 10.68
CA ILE A 1011 3.25 -28.66 10.66
C ILE A 1011 3.78 -28.40 9.26
N SER A 1012 3.48 -29.24 8.26
CA SER A 1012 3.78 -28.95 6.84
C SER A 1012 2.66 -28.18 6.13
N LEU A 1013 1.47 -27.98 6.73
CA LEU A 1013 0.37 -27.24 6.09
C LEU A 1013 0.80 -25.81 5.77
N ASN A 1014 0.64 -25.42 4.51
CA ASN A 1014 1.06 -24.16 3.90
C ASN A 1014 2.55 -23.83 4.13
N ARG A 1015 3.38 -24.84 4.43
CA ARG A 1015 4.83 -24.68 4.41
C ARG A 1015 5.34 -24.65 2.99
N TRP A 1016 6.51 -24.04 2.84
CA TRP A 1016 7.12 -23.95 1.53
C TRP A 1016 7.46 -25.34 1.01
N ALA A 1017 6.95 -25.63 -0.17
CA ALA A 1017 7.22 -26.88 -0.86
C ALA A 1017 8.17 -26.66 -2.04
N SER A 1018 9.17 -27.52 -2.16
CA SER A 1018 10.00 -27.62 -3.36
C SER A 1018 10.01 -29.06 -3.87
N ALA A 1019 10.32 -29.24 -5.15
CA ALA A 1019 10.47 -30.56 -5.74
C ALA A 1019 11.53 -30.50 -6.84
N ASN A 1020 12.03 -31.65 -7.27
CA ASN A 1020 12.92 -31.69 -8.44
C ASN A 1020 12.21 -31.43 -9.78
N ALA A 1021 10.89 -31.63 -9.85
CA ALA A 1021 10.11 -31.38 -11.05
C ALA A 1021 8.63 -31.18 -10.72
N TYR A 1022 7.91 -30.51 -11.64
CA TYR A 1022 6.47 -30.52 -11.71
C TYR A 1022 6.00 -30.42 -13.17
N ASN A 1023 4.78 -30.85 -13.47
CA ASN A 1023 4.26 -31.01 -14.83
C ASN A 1023 3.59 -29.75 -15.38
N LEU A 1024 2.77 -29.07 -14.57
CA LEU A 1024 2.01 -27.87 -14.95
C LEU A 1024 2.05 -26.82 -13.83
N ALA A 1025 1.85 -25.55 -14.18
CA ALA A 1025 1.74 -24.46 -13.19
C ALA A 1025 0.58 -24.66 -12.19
N SER A 1026 -0.43 -25.47 -12.52
CA SER A 1026 -1.52 -25.86 -11.62
C SER A 1026 -1.19 -27.08 -10.72
N GLU A 1027 -0.01 -27.70 -10.89
CA GLU A 1027 0.40 -28.96 -10.25
C GLU A 1027 1.75 -28.81 -9.53
N THR A 1028 2.02 -27.60 -9.01
CA THR A 1028 3.28 -27.24 -8.34
C THR A 1028 3.46 -28.00 -7.02
N PRO A 1029 4.68 -28.05 -6.45
CA PRO A 1029 4.94 -28.73 -5.18
C PRO A 1029 4.05 -28.23 -4.03
N GLN A 1030 3.69 -26.94 -4.06
CA GLN A 1030 2.85 -26.31 -3.04
C GLN A 1030 1.47 -26.98 -2.93
N LYS A 1031 0.99 -27.58 -4.03
CA LYS A 1031 -0.28 -28.30 -4.10
C LYS A 1031 -0.32 -29.60 -3.30
N ALA A 1032 0.81 -30.06 -2.78
CA ALA A 1032 0.83 -31.19 -1.86
C ALA A 1032 0.86 -30.77 -0.38
N LEU A 1033 0.87 -29.48 -0.09
CA LEU A 1033 0.96 -28.95 1.28
C LEU A 1033 -0.15 -27.92 1.55
N ASP A 1034 -1.15 -27.76 0.68
CA ASP A 1034 -2.18 -26.73 0.79
C ASP A 1034 -3.44 -27.20 1.55
N GLY A 1035 -3.54 -28.50 1.84
CA GLY A 1035 -4.66 -29.09 2.55
C GLY A 1035 -5.88 -29.36 1.66
N ASP A 1036 -5.75 -29.21 0.34
CA ASP A 1036 -6.84 -29.36 -0.63
C ASP A 1036 -6.70 -30.64 -1.46
N LEU A 1037 -7.57 -31.62 -1.18
CA LEU A 1037 -7.60 -32.90 -1.92
C LEU A 1037 -8.05 -32.77 -3.39
N ALA A 1038 -8.63 -31.64 -3.79
CA ALA A 1038 -8.92 -31.36 -5.20
C ALA A 1038 -7.66 -30.95 -6.00
N SER A 1039 -6.60 -30.59 -5.27
CA SER A 1039 -5.30 -30.17 -5.76
C SER A 1039 -4.29 -31.33 -5.63
N LYS A 1040 -3.17 -31.26 -6.37
CA LYS A 1040 -2.07 -32.25 -6.29
C LYS A 1040 -0.78 -31.72 -6.87
N TRP A 1041 0.33 -32.18 -6.32
CA TRP A 1041 1.61 -32.10 -7.00
C TRP A 1041 1.74 -33.24 -8.02
N VAL A 1042 2.18 -32.92 -9.23
CA VAL A 1042 2.52 -33.92 -10.26
C VAL A 1042 3.93 -33.68 -10.75
N ALA A 1043 4.81 -34.64 -10.55
CA ALA A 1043 6.16 -34.65 -11.11
C ALA A 1043 6.17 -35.30 -12.50
N ILE A 1044 6.97 -34.76 -13.41
CA ILE A 1044 7.39 -35.42 -14.66
C ILE A 1044 8.89 -35.71 -14.58
N ALA A 1045 9.32 -36.92 -14.94
CA ALA A 1045 10.74 -37.28 -14.84
C ALA A 1045 11.61 -36.43 -15.77
N LYS A 1046 12.68 -35.83 -15.22
CA LYS A 1046 13.71 -35.11 -15.99
C LYS A 1046 14.89 -36.02 -16.43
N THR A 1047 14.99 -37.24 -15.92
CA THR A 1047 16.12 -38.17 -16.17
C THR A 1047 15.66 -39.64 -16.25
N THR A 1048 16.54 -40.53 -16.72
CA THR A 1048 16.31 -41.99 -16.85
C THR A 1048 16.30 -42.76 -15.52
N ASN A 1049 16.55 -42.10 -14.37
CA ASN A 1049 16.74 -42.76 -13.08
C ASN A 1049 15.49 -42.76 -12.18
N ASN A 1050 14.36 -42.21 -12.64
CA ASN A 1050 13.11 -42.14 -11.88
C ASN A 1050 13.23 -41.44 -10.52
N ASP A 1051 14.13 -40.47 -10.41
CA ASP A 1051 14.27 -39.67 -9.21
C ASP A 1051 13.09 -38.70 -9.12
N TYR A 1052 12.21 -38.86 -8.13
CA TYR A 1052 11.18 -37.90 -7.79
C TYR A 1052 11.33 -37.53 -6.32
N TRP A 1053 11.38 -36.24 -5.99
CA TRP A 1053 11.28 -35.83 -4.60
C TRP A 1053 10.40 -34.59 -4.42
N LEU A 1054 9.66 -34.57 -3.32
CA LEU A 1054 8.83 -33.48 -2.83
C LEU A 1054 9.27 -33.15 -1.40
N GLN A 1055 9.61 -31.90 -1.14
CA GLN A 1055 10.18 -31.43 0.12
C GLN A 1055 9.29 -30.39 0.77
N ALA A 1056 9.20 -30.44 2.10
CA ALA A 1056 8.67 -29.41 2.96
C ALA A 1056 9.83 -28.71 3.70
N ASP A 1057 9.88 -27.38 3.66
CA ASP A 1057 10.70 -26.57 4.55
C ASP A 1057 9.86 -26.07 5.74
N LEU A 1058 10.18 -26.53 6.94
CA LEU A 1058 9.51 -26.15 8.18
C LEU A 1058 10.04 -24.84 8.78
N PHE A 1059 10.95 -24.14 8.08
CA PHE A 1059 11.60 -22.87 8.40
C PHE A 1059 12.54 -22.87 9.62
N ALA A 1060 12.33 -23.78 10.56
CA ALA A 1060 13.19 -24.02 11.70
C ALA A 1060 13.23 -25.53 11.99
N PRO A 1061 14.21 -26.03 12.76
CA PRO A 1061 14.17 -27.40 13.25
C PRO A 1061 12.89 -27.64 14.06
N VAL A 1062 12.00 -28.49 13.55
CA VAL A 1062 10.79 -28.92 14.24
C VAL A 1062 10.86 -30.42 14.48
N THR A 1063 10.36 -30.85 15.64
CA THR A 1063 10.25 -32.26 15.96
C THR A 1063 9.01 -32.85 15.28
N VAL A 1064 9.23 -33.83 14.40
CA VAL A 1064 8.19 -34.63 13.75
C VAL A 1064 8.14 -36.01 14.40
N LYS A 1065 6.95 -36.51 14.67
CA LYS A 1065 6.69 -37.85 15.22
C LYS A 1065 5.76 -38.69 14.36
N ARG A 1066 5.12 -38.08 13.36
CA ARG A 1066 4.20 -38.77 12.44
C ARG A 1066 4.21 -38.07 11.09
N TRP A 1067 4.09 -38.86 10.03
CA TRP A 1067 3.96 -38.36 8.67
C TRP A 1067 2.85 -39.11 7.94
N VAL A 1068 2.14 -38.39 7.07
CA VAL A 1068 1.03 -38.90 6.27
C VAL A 1068 1.25 -38.52 4.82
N VAL A 1069 0.97 -39.47 3.92
CA VAL A 1069 0.92 -39.24 2.47
C VAL A 1069 -0.45 -39.65 1.97
N ILE A 1070 -1.13 -38.73 1.29
CA ILE A 1070 -2.39 -38.97 0.63
C ILE A 1070 -2.15 -39.07 -0.88
N HIS A 1071 -2.67 -40.15 -1.45
CA HIS A 1071 -2.47 -40.50 -2.86
C HIS A 1071 -3.73 -40.23 -3.69
N PRO A 1072 -3.65 -40.21 -5.04
CA PRO A 1072 -4.80 -39.98 -5.91
C PRO A 1072 -6.01 -40.90 -5.64
N GLY A 1073 -5.77 -42.15 -5.22
CA GLY A 1073 -6.81 -43.11 -4.84
C GLY A 1073 -7.73 -42.65 -3.71
N ALA A 1074 -7.28 -41.69 -2.88
CA ALA A 1074 -8.11 -41.14 -1.80
C ALA A 1074 -9.23 -40.22 -2.31
N VAL A 1075 -9.07 -39.67 -3.52
CA VAL A 1075 -10.10 -38.86 -4.19
C VAL A 1075 -11.10 -39.75 -4.91
N SER A 1076 -10.63 -40.81 -5.56
CA SER A 1076 -11.46 -41.81 -6.24
C SER A 1076 -10.70 -43.13 -6.37
N SER A 1077 -11.36 -44.25 -6.09
CA SER A 1077 -10.78 -45.59 -6.30
C SER A 1077 -10.40 -45.89 -7.76
N SER A 1078 -10.96 -45.14 -8.72
CA SER A 1078 -10.53 -45.20 -10.13
C SER A 1078 -9.08 -44.73 -10.35
N TYR A 1079 -8.49 -44.02 -9.38
CA TYR A 1079 -7.13 -43.51 -9.41
C TYR A 1079 -6.14 -44.32 -8.57
N ASP A 1080 -6.54 -45.47 -8.02
CA ASP A 1080 -5.65 -46.31 -7.21
C ASP A 1080 -4.39 -46.74 -7.97
N ILE A 1081 -4.49 -46.88 -9.30
CA ILE A 1081 -3.35 -47.19 -10.18
C ILE A 1081 -2.23 -46.14 -10.12
N TYR A 1082 -2.54 -44.91 -9.72
CA TYR A 1082 -1.61 -43.78 -9.62
C TYR A 1082 -1.07 -43.56 -8.19
N ASN A 1083 -1.41 -44.43 -7.23
CA ASN A 1083 -0.82 -44.36 -5.90
C ASN A 1083 0.67 -44.69 -5.98
N ALA A 1084 1.51 -43.90 -5.33
CA ALA A 1084 2.93 -44.20 -5.26
C ALA A 1084 3.14 -45.55 -4.58
N ARG A 1085 3.94 -46.43 -5.19
CA ARG A 1085 4.14 -47.82 -4.76
C ARG A 1085 5.35 -47.97 -3.85
N ALA A 1086 6.38 -47.16 -4.03
CA ALA A 1086 7.56 -47.17 -3.16
C ALA A 1086 8.16 -45.77 -2.99
N TYR A 1087 8.40 -45.37 -1.75
CA TYR A 1087 8.93 -44.05 -1.38
C TYR A 1087 9.52 -44.05 0.03
N LYS A 1088 10.31 -43.02 0.33
CA LYS A 1088 10.97 -42.82 1.62
C LYS A 1088 10.65 -41.45 2.19
N LEU A 1089 10.58 -41.37 3.52
CA LEU A 1089 10.70 -40.11 4.24
C LEU A 1089 12.18 -39.90 4.56
N GLN A 1090 12.70 -38.74 4.19
CA GLN A 1090 14.01 -38.28 4.61
C GLN A 1090 13.90 -36.98 5.41
N ALA A 1091 14.85 -36.76 6.30
CA ALA A 1091 14.97 -35.51 7.05
C ALA A 1091 16.36 -34.90 6.86
N SER A 1092 16.42 -33.58 6.97
CA SER A 1092 17.64 -32.81 6.82
C SER A 1092 17.60 -31.53 7.67
N ALA A 1093 18.72 -31.20 8.30
CA ALA A 1093 18.86 -29.94 9.02
C ALA A 1093 19.19 -28.76 8.08
N ASP A 1094 19.85 -29.04 6.95
CA ASP A 1094 20.47 -28.07 6.04
C ASP A 1094 19.83 -28.03 4.63
N GLY A 1095 19.02 -29.04 4.29
CA GLY A 1095 18.38 -29.19 2.98
C GLY A 1095 19.26 -29.89 1.95
N THR A 1096 20.50 -30.24 2.31
CA THR A 1096 21.51 -30.82 1.40
C THR A 1096 21.94 -32.21 1.85
N THR A 1097 22.12 -32.43 3.14
CA THR A 1097 22.47 -33.71 3.74
C THR A 1097 21.21 -34.40 4.23
N TRP A 1098 20.87 -35.53 3.60
CA TRP A 1098 19.61 -36.24 3.86
C TRP A 1098 19.82 -37.56 4.56
N THR A 1099 19.03 -37.80 5.59
CA THR A 1099 19.00 -39.08 6.33
C THR A 1099 17.66 -39.77 6.07
N ASP A 1100 17.69 -41.05 5.69
CA ASP A 1100 16.49 -41.90 5.60
C ASP A 1100 15.88 -42.08 7.00
N ILE A 1101 14.60 -41.72 7.16
CA ILE A 1101 13.86 -41.82 8.42
C ILE A 1101 12.87 -42.98 8.42
N ASP A 1102 12.12 -43.14 7.34
CA ASP A 1102 11.16 -44.23 7.14
C ASP A 1102 11.11 -44.61 5.65
N SER A 1103 10.69 -45.83 5.35
CA SER A 1103 10.61 -46.36 3.98
C SER A 1103 9.36 -47.20 3.79
N VAL A 1104 8.71 -47.02 2.64
CA VAL A 1104 7.50 -47.74 2.24
C VAL A 1104 7.76 -48.38 0.89
N SER A 1105 7.39 -49.65 0.76
CA SER A 1105 7.50 -50.42 -0.49
C SER A 1105 6.25 -51.27 -0.71
N GLY A 1106 5.87 -51.48 -1.98
CA GLY A 1106 4.67 -52.23 -2.33
C GLY A 1106 3.36 -51.61 -1.83
N ASN A 1107 3.32 -50.29 -1.61
CA ASN A 1107 2.10 -49.59 -1.17
C ASN A 1107 1.01 -49.71 -2.24
N ALA A 1108 -0.17 -50.20 -1.86
CA ALA A 1108 -1.38 -50.17 -2.67
C ALA A 1108 -2.47 -49.27 -2.05
N SER A 1109 -2.25 -48.75 -0.84
CA SER A 1109 -3.24 -47.97 -0.10
C SER A 1109 -3.30 -46.52 -0.59
N ALA A 1110 -4.52 -45.98 -0.64
CA ALA A 1110 -4.81 -44.58 -0.95
C ALA A 1110 -4.27 -43.57 0.09
N MET A 1111 -3.94 -44.04 1.29
CA MET A 1111 -3.32 -43.25 2.35
C MET A 1111 -2.24 -44.07 3.04
N THR A 1112 -1.12 -43.42 3.34
CA THR A 1112 -0.08 -43.92 4.24
C THR A 1112 0.00 -43.03 5.45
N ASP A 1113 -0.05 -43.64 6.62
CA ASP A 1113 -0.06 -42.95 7.90
C ASP A 1113 0.88 -43.68 8.87
N ARG A 1114 1.92 -42.98 9.32
CA ARG A 1114 3.09 -43.61 9.94
C ARG A 1114 3.56 -42.80 11.13
N THR A 1115 3.60 -43.43 12.30
CA THR A 1115 4.32 -42.92 13.47
C THR A 1115 5.80 -43.27 13.36
N ILE A 1116 6.67 -42.32 13.68
CA ILE A 1116 8.13 -42.47 13.67
C ILE A 1116 8.70 -42.06 15.05
N PRO A 1117 9.92 -42.51 15.41
CA PRO A 1117 10.66 -41.88 16.49
C PRO A 1117 10.74 -40.36 16.29
N ALA A 1118 10.78 -39.60 17.36
CA ALA A 1118 10.87 -38.14 17.27
C ALA A 1118 12.14 -37.72 16.50
N VAL A 1119 11.96 -37.08 15.35
CA VAL A 1119 13.04 -36.56 14.52
C VAL A 1119 12.93 -35.05 14.48
N THR A 1120 13.98 -34.36 14.92
CA THR A 1120 14.07 -32.90 14.85
C THR A 1120 14.87 -32.50 13.62
N ALA A 1121 14.22 -31.87 12.65
CA ALA A 1121 14.85 -31.39 11.43
C ALA A 1121 14.09 -30.19 10.86
N ARG A 1122 14.73 -29.39 10.02
CA ARG A 1122 14.07 -28.27 9.34
C ARG A 1122 13.37 -28.74 8.07
N TYR A 1123 14.02 -29.62 7.32
CA TYR A 1123 13.50 -30.12 6.06
C TYR A 1123 13.11 -31.57 6.18
N PHE A 1124 11.99 -31.90 5.56
CA PHE A 1124 11.54 -33.27 5.36
C PHE A 1124 11.16 -33.43 3.90
N ARG A 1125 11.55 -34.54 3.28
CA ARG A 1125 11.16 -34.82 1.89
C ARG A 1125 10.69 -36.25 1.70
N LEU A 1126 9.77 -36.39 0.77
CA LEU A 1126 9.35 -37.64 0.18
C LEU A 1126 10.25 -37.93 -1.02
N VAL A 1127 10.95 -39.06 -1.03
CA VAL A 1127 11.68 -39.56 -2.21
C VAL A 1127 10.90 -40.74 -2.79
N ILE A 1128 10.32 -40.57 -3.98
CA ILE A 1128 9.49 -41.59 -4.63
C ILE A 1128 10.33 -42.34 -5.65
N THR A 1129 10.39 -43.66 -5.49
CA THR A 1129 11.15 -44.58 -6.34
C THR A 1129 10.27 -45.37 -7.29
N GLU A 1130 8.98 -45.56 -6.95
CA GLU A 1130 7.97 -46.14 -7.84
C GLU A 1130 6.68 -45.33 -7.73
N GLY A 1131 6.36 -44.55 -8.77
CA GLY A 1131 5.25 -43.58 -8.78
C GLY A 1131 3.86 -44.15 -9.08
N THR A 1132 3.75 -45.41 -9.52
CA THR A 1132 2.46 -46.04 -9.89
C THR A 1132 2.39 -47.52 -9.49
N GLN A 1133 1.19 -48.10 -9.54
CA GLN A 1133 0.95 -49.51 -9.22
C GLN A 1133 1.40 -50.49 -10.31
N SER A 1134 1.49 -50.05 -11.58
CA SER A 1134 1.75 -50.93 -12.72
C SER A 1134 2.63 -50.26 -13.77
N GLY A 1135 3.93 -50.60 -13.76
CA GLY A 1135 4.90 -50.10 -14.73
C GLY A 1135 5.32 -48.65 -14.49
N TYR A 1136 6.07 -48.11 -15.43
CA TYR A 1136 6.57 -46.74 -15.40
C TYR A 1136 5.78 -45.89 -16.39
N ASP A 1137 5.07 -44.87 -15.90
CA ASP A 1137 4.32 -43.93 -16.75
C ASP A 1137 5.02 -42.58 -16.93
N GLY A 1138 6.17 -42.37 -16.28
CA GLY A 1138 6.90 -41.09 -16.32
C GLY A 1138 6.56 -40.11 -15.20
N TYR A 1139 5.60 -40.43 -14.32
CA TYR A 1139 5.04 -39.47 -13.35
C TYR A 1139 5.04 -39.97 -11.91
N ALA A 1140 5.02 -39.00 -10.98
CA ALA A 1140 4.68 -39.22 -9.59
C ALA A 1140 3.62 -38.20 -9.16
N ARG A 1141 2.68 -38.60 -8.30
CA ARG A 1141 1.51 -37.80 -7.94
C ARG A 1141 1.26 -37.89 -6.45
N ILE A 1142 1.16 -36.76 -5.77
CA ILE A 1142 0.85 -36.69 -4.34
C ILE A 1142 -0.23 -35.63 -4.14
N GLN A 1143 -1.31 -36.03 -3.45
CA GLN A 1143 -2.39 -35.14 -3.07
C GLN A 1143 -1.96 -34.31 -1.88
N GLU A 1144 -1.44 -34.96 -0.84
CA GLU A 1144 -1.00 -34.28 0.38
C GLU A 1144 0.22 -34.97 1.00
N PHE A 1145 1.17 -34.18 1.48
CA PHE A 1145 2.33 -34.58 2.28
C PHE A 1145 2.32 -33.84 3.62
N GLN A 1146 1.96 -34.58 4.66
CA GLN A 1146 1.61 -34.02 5.97
C GLN A 1146 2.59 -34.49 7.03
N LEU A 1147 3.03 -33.57 7.89
CA LEU A 1147 3.99 -33.82 8.97
C LEU A 1147 3.37 -33.37 10.29
N TYR A 1148 3.58 -34.13 11.36
CA TYR A 1148 2.94 -33.89 12.66
C TYR A 1148 3.95 -33.99 13.81
N ASN A 1149 3.78 -33.14 14.82
CA ASN A 1149 4.64 -33.02 16.00
C ASN A 1149 4.24 -33.91 17.19
#